data_AF-A0A9D8AY39-F1
#
_entry.id   AF-A0A9D8AY39-F1
#
_cell.length_a   1.000
_cell.length_b   1.000
_cell.length_c   1.000
_cell.angle_alpha   90.00
_cell.angle_beta   90.00
_cell.angle_gamma   90.00
#
_symmetry.space_group_name_H-M   'P 1'
#
loop_
_entity.id
_entity.type
_entity.pdbx_description
1 polymer ?
#
loop_
_entity_poly.entity_id
_entity_poly.type
_entity_poly.pdbx_seq_one_letter_code
_entity_poly.pdbx_strand_id
1 'polypeptide(L)'
;MERATGKAERLLQIETLLLAYPEGLTQAEIARRTGVNRSTINRYLPDLTSRFSIHEDDEGRLFIDRDHYLMNVKLTLHEAMSVHLAARLMATRMDKQNPHAAAALRKLGLALEKLAPRIAEHLKASAEVMEDQAQRHDPVYLDVLETLTRAWSDGRVARLWHRMEDGRVFAYRFAPYFIEPYAVGQTTHAIGWRKPPEAVRTLKLERIQRIELTDELYTIPEDFELRALLADAWGIWYSETEPVEVALRFHPRVVSRVRETQWHRSEEVEEQEDGSLVWRARVAEVREMVPWIRGWGADVEVLEPEELKEQMIAESRRMATLYGIAEARPPPLYQLLWAKTDRKTEQTHPLICHMIDVGQVAWTLWSEALTESIRSQLADALGLDVDAAGRTIAFWASLHDLGKASPCFQRKYRPAQEALEQAGIAFPKLFVKEPCPHGTISAAALGSMLEAQNGLPRRLAQRVARALGGHHGEWPAPDEVQGLRSSQKGDSGWTALQDDLLQVLVDLYKAPVVERLGHTTEEENALLTLLSGLVSAADWLGSMERFFPYATLPVDPVRYSERATKQARQALHKLGWIGWSPPTQARSFSELFTFSPRPAQDTVIELAQRLDQPSLVIIEAPTGTGKTESALYLADHWARTCKQRGLYVAMPTMATSNQMFARVQEVLARRYPHSLVNTHLIHSQARWRKDMQDI
;
A
#
# COMPACT_ATOMS: atom_id res chain seq x y z
N MET A 1 -9.33 38.67 -52.93
CA MET A 1 -8.31 38.21 -53.89
C MET A 1 -7.29 37.39 -53.10
N GLU A 2 -7.55 36.09 -52.93
CA GLU A 2 -6.55 35.16 -52.38
C GLU A 2 -5.49 34.89 -53.44
N ARG A 3 -4.22 35.03 -53.05
CA ARG A 3 -3.06 34.74 -53.88
C ARG A 3 -3.14 33.31 -54.39
N ALA A 4 -2.76 33.09 -55.65
CA ALA A 4 -2.55 31.76 -56.20
C ALA A 4 -1.49 31.03 -55.36
N THR A 5 -1.91 30.19 -54.41
CA THR A 5 -1.05 29.23 -53.73
C THR A 5 -0.40 28.35 -54.79
N GLY A 6 0.92 28.28 -54.80
CA GLY A 6 1.68 27.54 -55.81
C GLY A 6 1.34 26.05 -55.78
N LYS A 7 1.54 25.35 -56.91
CA LYS A 7 1.31 23.89 -57.02
C LYS A 7 1.96 23.10 -55.87
N ALA A 8 3.17 23.47 -55.45
CA ALA A 8 3.89 22.80 -54.37
C ALA A 8 3.19 22.92 -52.99
N GLU A 9 2.66 24.09 -52.66
CA GLU A 9 1.94 24.33 -51.41
C GLU A 9 0.61 23.56 -51.37
N ARG A 10 -0.06 23.47 -52.53
CA ARG A 10 -1.31 22.70 -52.66
C ARG A 10 -1.09 21.20 -52.52
N LEU A 11 0.04 20.68 -53.01
CA LEU A 11 0.41 19.28 -52.82
C LEU A 11 0.66 18.95 -51.33
N LEU A 12 1.37 19.82 -50.59
CA LEU A 12 1.58 19.66 -49.14
C LEU A 12 0.27 19.74 -48.35
N GLN A 13 -0.67 20.59 -48.77
CA GLN A 13 -1.99 20.68 -48.16
C GLN A 13 -2.79 19.38 -48.35
N ILE A 14 -2.72 18.77 -49.53
CA ILE A 14 -3.37 17.47 -49.82
C ILE A 14 -2.71 16.35 -49.01
N GLU A 15 -1.37 16.33 -48.92
CA GLU A 15 -0.63 15.39 -48.08
C GLU A 15 -1.07 15.50 -46.61
N THR A 16 -1.08 16.71 -46.04
CA THR A 16 -1.52 16.96 -44.66
C THR A 16 -2.95 16.49 -44.44
N LEU A 17 -3.83 16.70 -45.43
CA LEU A 17 -5.21 16.25 -45.37
C LEU A 17 -5.32 14.72 -45.37
N LEU A 18 -4.60 14.03 -46.26
CA LEU A 18 -4.63 12.57 -46.32
C LEU A 18 -3.98 11.92 -45.09
N LEU A 19 -2.98 12.56 -44.47
CA LEU A 19 -2.44 12.12 -43.18
C LEU A 19 -3.50 12.21 -42.06
N ALA A 20 -4.41 13.19 -42.11
CA ALA A 20 -5.49 13.35 -41.14
C ALA A 20 -6.68 12.37 -41.33
N TYR A 21 -6.80 11.75 -42.50
CA TYR A 21 -7.88 10.82 -42.85
C TYR A 21 -7.30 9.47 -43.34
N PRO A 22 -6.83 8.60 -42.41
CA PRO A 22 -6.17 7.35 -42.75
C PRO A 22 -7.03 6.35 -43.53
N GLU A 23 -8.35 6.43 -43.41
CA GLU A 23 -9.32 5.64 -44.20
C GLU A 23 -9.39 6.04 -45.68
N GLY A 24 -8.69 7.12 -46.06
CA GLY A 24 -8.67 7.63 -47.42
C GLY A 24 -9.88 8.49 -47.78
N LEU A 25 -9.66 9.39 -48.73
CA LEU A 25 -10.67 10.33 -49.22
C LEU A 25 -10.84 10.20 -50.73
N THR A 26 -12.07 10.28 -51.22
CA THR A 26 -12.33 10.38 -52.65
C THR A 26 -11.79 11.71 -53.20
N GLN A 27 -11.46 11.74 -54.50
CA GLN A 27 -11.02 12.98 -55.16
C GLN A 27 -12.02 14.15 -55.00
N ALA A 28 -13.32 13.85 -54.89
CA ALA A 28 -14.36 14.85 -54.69
C ALA A 28 -14.34 15.45 -53.27
N GLU A 29 -14.03 14.64 -52.26
CA GLU A 29 -13.89 15.09 -50.87
C GLU A 29 -12.62 15.92 -50.68
N ILE A 30 -11.51 15.49 -51.28
CA ILE A 30 -10.25 16.25 -51.28
C ILE A 30 -10.44 17.60 -51.96
N ALA A 31 -11.10 17.62 -53.13
CA ALA A 31 -11.41 18.85 -53.87
C ALA A 31 -12.23 19.83 -53.02
N ARG A 32 -13.27 19.34 -52.33
CA ARG A 32 -14.14 20.14 -51.45
C ARG A 32 -13.37 20.71 -50.26
N ARG A 33 -12.57 19.89 -49.58
CA ARG A 33 -11.83 20.25 -48.35
C ARG A 33 -10.63 21.15 -48.62
N THR A 34 -10.04 21.05 -49.80
CA THR A 34 -8.92 21.92 -50.22
C THR A 34 -9.39 23.14 -51.02
N GLY A 35 -10.66 23.22 -51.44
CA GLY A 35 -11.20 24.33 -52.21
C GLY A 35 -10.72 24.38 -53.67
N VAL A 36 -10.43 23.24 -54.30
CA VAL A 36 -10.15 23.13 -55.75
C VAL A 36 -11.23 22.38 -56.50
N ASN A 37 -11.20 22.43 -57.83
CA ASN A 37 -11.98 21.54 -58.68
C ASN A 37 -11.39 20.12 -58.71
N ARG A 38 -12.23 19.10 -58.83
CA ARG A 38 -11.83 17.69 -58.97
C ARG A 38 -10.81 17.44 -60.10
N SER A 39 -10.95 18.17 -61.23
CA SER A 39 -10.00 18.12 -62.35
C SER A 39 -8.58 18.56 -61.97
N THR A 40 -8.44 19.40 -60.93
CA THR A 40 -7.15 19.83 -60.38
C THR A 40 -6.51 18.73 -59.52
N ILE A 41 -7.30 18.01 -58.72
CA ILE A 41 -6.83 16.85 -57.95
C ILE A 41 -6.36 15.74 -58.90
N ASN A 42 -7.14 15.42 -59.93
CA ASN A 42 -6.75 14.44 -60.94
C ASN A 42 -5.45 14.82 -61.67
N ARG A 43 -5.25 16.11 -61.96
CA ARG A 43 -4.01 16.63 -62.56
C ARG A 43 -2.81 16.56 -61.60
N TYR A 44 -3.03 16.62 -60.29
CA TYR A 44 -1.99 16.52 -59.27
C TYR A 44 -1.69 15.09 -58.87
N LEU A 45 -2.56 14.13 -59.20
CA LEU A 45 -2.41 12.73 -58.83
C LEU A 45 -1.03 12.13 -59.19
N PRO A 46 -0.46 12.36 -60.40
CA PRO A 46 0.88 11.86 -60.71
C PRO A 46 1.98 12.44 -59.80
N ASP A 47 1.89 13.72 -59.42
CA ASP A 47 2.84 14.35 -58.50
C ASP A 47 2.62 13.87 -57.05
N LEU A 48 1.38 13.61 -56.66
CA LEU A 48 1.01 13.09 -55.35
C LEU A 48 1.53 11.66 -55.15
N THR A 49 1.30 10.78 -56.12
CA THR A 49 1.78 9.39 -56.08
C THR A 49 3.30 9.31 -56.15
N SER A 50 3.96 10.14 -56.95
CA SER A 50 5.43 10.10 -57.09
C SER A 50 6.20 10.74 -55.92
N ARG A 51 5.60 11.70 -55.21
CA ARG A 51 6.30 12.44 -54.13
C ARG A 51 5.92 12.01 -52.72
N PHE A 52 4.69 11.53 -52.50
CA PHE A 52 4.14 11.30 -51.17
C PHE A 52 3.58 9.89 -50.96
N SER A 53 3.87 8.95 -51.88
CA SER A 53 3.40 7.55 -51.82
C SER A 53 1.90 7.43 -51.57
N ILE A 54 1.11 8.21 -52.31
CA ILE A 54 -0.37 8.16 -52.23
C ILE A 54 -0.89 7.04 -53.12
N HIS A 55 -1.70 6.16 -52.53
CA HIS A 55 -2.34 5.00 -53.15
C HIS A 55 -3.83 5.23 -53.35
N GLU A 56 -4.43 4.51 -54.29
CA GLU A 56 -5.87 4.50 -54.53
C GLU A 56 -6.41 3.09 -54.25
N ASP A 57 -7.48 2.98 -53.46
CA ASP A 57 -8.13 1.69 -53.19
C ASP A 57 -9.15 1.32 -54.30
N ASP A 58 -9.74 0.13 -54.19
CA ASP A 58 -10.74 -0.38 -55.14
C ASP A 58 -12.04 0.47 -55.17
N GLU A 59 -12.26 1.33 -54.17
CA GLU A 59 -13.40 2.25 -54.08
C GLU A 59 -13.08 3.66 -54.63
N GLY A 60 -11.85 3.89 -55.10
CA GLY A 60 -11.41 5.18 -55.65
C GLY A 60 -11.07 6.23 -54.57
N ARG A 61 -10.75 5.79 -53.35
CA ARG A 61 -10.26 6.65 -52.26
C ARG A 61 -8.75 6.72 -52.32
N LEU A 62 -8.23 7.95 -52.21
CA LEU A 62 -6.81 8.20 -52.09
C LEU A 62 -6.40 8.17 -50.62
N PHE A 63 -5.35 7.41 -50.28
CA PHE A 63 -4.81 7.30 -48.93
C PHE A 63 -3.28 7.25 -48.95
N ILE A 64 -2.65 7.50 -47.80
CA ILE A 64 -1.21 7.36 -47.61
C ILE A 64 -0.97 6.05 -46.87
N ASP A 65 -0.09 5.20 -47.41
CA ASP A 65 0.39 4.02 -46.70
C ASP A 65 1.33 4.47 -45.57
N ARG A 66 0.83 4.43 -44.33
CA ARG A 66 1.58 4.85 -43.14
C ARG A 66 2.75 3.93 -42.81
N ASP A 67 2.69 2.66 -43.20
CA ASP A 67 3.76 1.69 -42.92
C ASP A 67 5.03 1.99 -43.76
N HIS A 68 4.87 2.69 -44.89
CA HIS A 68 5.95 3.05 -45.81
C HIS A 68 6.15 4.57 -45.99
N TYR A 69 5.45 5.39 -45.21
CA TYR A 69 5.56 6.84 -45.29
C TYR A 69 6.90 7.35 -44.72
N LEU A 70 7.63 8.12 -45.53
CA LEU A 70 8.89 8.73 -45.12
C LEU A 70 8.67 10.16 -44.62
N MET A 71 8.92 10.39 -43.33
CA MET A 71 8.85 11.73 -42.75
C MET A 71 10.02 12.61 -43.20
N ASN A 72 9.73 13.79 -43.75
CA ASN A 72 10.72 14.81 -44.12
C ASN A 72 10.77 15.92 -43.07
N VAL A 73 11.73 15.83 -42.15
CA VAL A 73 11.95 16.85 -41.11
C VAL A 73 13.11 17.76 -41.47
N LYS A 74 12.91 19.09 -41.39
CA LYS A 74 13.99 20.07 -41.51
C LYS A 74 14.46 20.45 -40.12
N LEU A 75 15.75 20.27 -39.85
CA LEU A 75 16.37 20.60 -38.57
C LEU A 75 17.45 21.67 -38.77
N THR A 76 17.54 22.60 -37.84
CA THR A 76 18.70 23.46 -37.64
C THR A 76 19.87 22.66 -37.09
N LEU A 77 21.08 23.24 -37.13
CA LEU A 77 22.26 22.61 -36.56
C LEU A 77 22.10 22.35 -35.04
N HIS A 78 21.47 23.27 -34.31
CA HIS A 78 21.26 23.14 -32.87
C HIS A 78 20.22 22.06 -32.53
N GLU A 79 19.14 21.95 -33.30
CA GLU A 79 18.16 20.87 -33.13
C GLU A 79 18.78 19.50 -33.43
N ALA A 80 19.61 19.40 -34.49
CA ALA A 80 20.32 18.17 -34.78
C ALA A 80 21.32 17.79 -33.66
N MET A 81 21.96 18.78 -33.02
CA MET A 81 22.81 18.55 -31.84
C MET A 81 22.00 18.09 -30.63
N SER A 82 20.81 18.63 -30.39
CA SER A 82 19.92 18.16 -29.32
C SER A 82 19.52 16.70 -29.53
N VAL A 83 19.20 16.30 -30.77
CA VAL A 83 18.93 14.89 -31.11
C VAL A 83 20.17 14.02 -30.91
N HIS A 84 21.36 14.51 -31.26
CA HIS A 84 22.63 13.81 -30.97
C HIS A 84 22.82 13.54 -29.48
N LEU A 85 22.64 14.56 -28.63
CA LEU A 85 22.81 14.44 -27.18
C LEU A 85 21.81 13.44 -26.57
N ALA A 86 20.54 13.51 -26.98
CA ALA A 86 19.50 12.58 -26.54
C ALA A 86 19.84 11.13 -26.94
N ALA A 87 20.23 10.91 -28.18
CA ALA A 87 20.59 9.57 -28.66
C ALA A 87 21.90 9.07 -28.03
N ARG A 88 22.87 9.94 -27.74
CA ARG A 88 24.10 9.57 -27.03
C ARG A 88 23.83 9.19 -25.56
N LEU A 89 22.89 9.86 -24.90
CA LEU A 89 22.41 9.44 -23.58
C LEU A 89 21.78 8.05 -23.65
N MET A 90 20.92 7.79 -24.64
CA MET A 90 20.36 6.44 -24.86
C MET A 90 21.47 5.41 -25.12
N ALA A 91 22.44 5.71 -25.97
CA ALA A 91 23.53 4.81 -26.33
C ALA A 91 24.40 4.39 -25.14
N THR A 92 24.57 5.29 -24.17
CA THR A 92 25.43 5.09 -23.00
C THR A 92 24.68 4.60 -21.77
N ARG A 93 23.35 4.71 -21.76
CA ARG A 93 22.49 4.39 -20.61
C ARG A 93 21.48 3.28 -20.88
N MET A 94 21.41 2.70 -22.07
CA MET A 94 20.52 1.57 -22.36
C MET A 94 21.32 0.33 -22.73
N ASP A 95 20.89 -0.83 -22.24
CA ASP A 95 21.57 -2.11 -22.48
C ASP A 95 21.04 -2.87 -23.71
N LYS A 96 19.92 -2.41 -24.28
CA LYS A 96 19.27 -2.96 -25.46
C LYS A 96 19.67 -2.20 -26.72
N GLN A 97 19.97 -2.97 -27.77
CA GLN A 97 20.21 -2.41 -29.08
C GLN A 97 18.95 -1.71 -29.61
N ASN A 98 19.11 -0.51 -30.16
CA ASN A 98 18.04 0.21 -30.86
C ASN A 98 18.50 0.58 -32.27
N PRO A 99 18.31 -0.31 -33.26
CA PRO A 99 18.76 -0.09 -34.62
C PRO A 99 18.06 1.11 -35.27
N HIS A 100 16.84 1.45 -34.85
CA HIS A 100 16.09 2.62 -35.33
C HIS A 100 16.79 3.93 -34.93
N ALA A 101 17.22 4.05 -33.67
CA ALA A 101 17.96 5.21 -33.19
C ALA A 101 19.32 5.35 -33.89
N ALA A 102 20.05 4.23 -34.06
CA ALA A 102 21.32 4.22 -34.77
C ALA A 102 21.15 4.64 -36.24
N ALA A 103 20.16 4.09 -36.94
CA ALA A 103 19.85 4.44 -38.33
C ALA A 103 19.47 5.93 -38.47
N ALA A 104 18.69 6.47 -37.53
CA ALA A 104 18.34 7.89 -37.50
C ALA A 104 19.58 8.78 -37.36
N LEU A 105 20.49 8.47 -36.43
CA LEU A 105 21.74 9.21 -36.27
C LEU A 105 22.65 9.12 -37.50
N ARG A 106 22.73 7.96 -38.15
CA ARG A 106 23.48 7.80 -39.41
C ARG A 106 22.93 8.70 -40.50
N LYS A 107 21.60 8.70 -40.69
CA LYS A 107 20.92 9.56 -41.68
C LYS A 107 21.17 11.04 -41.39
N LEU A 108 21.11 11.46 -40.12
CA LEU A 108 21.43 12.83 -39.71
C LEU A 108 22.90 13.18 -39.96
N GLY A 109 23.82 12.27 -39.63
CA GLY A 109 25.25 12.44 -39.88
C GLY A 109 25.55 12.61 -41.37
N LEU A 110 24.91 11.82 -42.25
CA LEU A 110 25.03 11.95 -43.70
C LEU A 110 24.47 13.30 -44.20
N ALA A 111 23.31 13.73 -43.69
CA ALA A 111 22.71 15.01 -44.06
C ALA A 111 23.59 16.22 -43.67
N LEU A 112 24.34 16.11 -42.56
CA LEU A 112 25.22 17.17 -42.05
C LEU A 112 26.65 17.13 -42.60
N GLU A 113 27.02 16.13 -43.40
CA GLU A 113 28.40 15.89 -43.84
C GLU A 113 29.04 17.10 -44.53
N LYS A 114 28.24 17.86 -45.31
CA LYS A 114 28.70 19.07 -46.00
C LYS A 114 28.60 20.34 -45.15
N LEU A 115 27.63 20.41 -44.23
CA LEU A 115 27.32 21.61 -43.45
C LEU A 115 28.17 21.70 -42.18
N ALA A 116 28.39 20.57 -41.51
CA ALA A 116 29.06 20.48 -40.21
C ALA A 116 29.82 19.14 -40.06
N PRO A 117 30.96 18.95 -40.75
CA PRO A 117 31.63 17.66 -40.86
C PRO A 117 32.08 17.06 -39.51
N ARG A 118 32.51 17.90 -38.56
CA ARG A 118 32.91 17.43 -37.21
C ARG A 118 31.73 16.86 -36.41
N ILE A 119 30.55 17.45 -36.57
CA ILE A 119 29.32 16.98 -35.90
C ILE A 119 28.81 15.73 -36.59
N ALA A 120 28.88 15.69 -37.93
CA ALA A 120 28.54 14.52 -38.72
C ALA A 120 29.37 13.29 -38.33
N GLU A 121 30.68 13.45 -38.12
CA GLU A 121 31.56 12.38 -37.63
C GLU A 121 31.13 11.88 -36.25
N HIS A 122 30.83 12.78 -35.32
CA HIS A 122 30.36 12.42 -33.98
C HIS A 122 29.02 11.68 -33.99
N LEU A 123 28.09 12.08 -34.86
CA LEU A 123 26.81 11.41 -35.07
C LEU A 123 26.98 9.99 -35.60
N LYS A 124 27.85 9.81 -36.60
CA LYS A 124 28.18 8.50 -37.16
C LYS A 124 28.83 7.59 -36.11
N ALA A 125 29.80 8.11 -35.35
CA ALA A 125 30.43 7.36 -34.27
C ALA A 125 29.44 6.95 -33.17
N SER A 126 28.49 7.81 -32.80
CA SER A 126 27.44 7.43 -31.85
C SER A 126 26.49 6.37 -32.41
N ALA A 127 26.19 6.40 -33.71
CA ALA A 127 25.42 5.35 -34.37
C ALA A 127 26.16 4.00 -34.37
N GLU A 128 27.49 4.00 -34.51
CA GLU A 128 28.32 2.79 -34.41
C GLU A 128 28.33 2.22 -32.97
N VAL A 129 28.44 3.06 -31.96
CA VAL A 129 28.35 2.64 -30.54
C VAL A 129 26.99 2.02 -30.21
N MET A 130 25.90 2.55 -30.79
CA MET A 130 24.55 1.97 -30.64
C MET A 130 24.36 0.65 -31.40
N GLU A 131 25.25 0.33 -32.34
CA GLU A 131 25.25 -0.93 -33.08
C GLU A 131 26.28 -1.93 -32.57
N ASP A 132 27.10 -1.55 -31.59
CA ASP A 132 28.16 -2.39 -31.05
C ASP A 132 27.61 -3.73 -30.54
N GLN A 133 28.30 -4.82 -30.92
CA GLN A 133 27.93 -6.21 -30.61
C GLN A 133 27.97 -6.53 -29.11
N ALA A 134 28.57 -5.66 -28.29
CA ALA A 134 28.53 -5.77 -26.84
C ALA A 134 27.13 -5.48 -26.24
N GLN A 135 26.26 -4.77 -26.96
CA GLN A 135 24.86 -4.56 -26.54
C GLN A 135 24.00 -5.81 -26.78
N ARG A 136 23.04 -6.09 -25.90
CA ARG A 136 22.20 -7.29 -26.02
C ARG A 136 21.25 -7.14 -27.20
N HIS A 137 21.49 -7.92 -28.26
CA HIS A 137 20.49 -8.14 -29.31
C HIS A 137 19.33 -8.97 -28.74
N ASP A 138 18.18 -8.32 -28.58
CA ASP A 138 16.97 -8.91 -28.03
C ASP A 138 15.83 -8.73 -29.05
N PRO A 139 15.60 -9.73 -29.91
CA PRO A 139 14.58 -9.60 -30.96
C PRO A 139 13.16 -9.45 -30.40
N VAL A 140 12.91 -9.95 -29.18
CA VAL A 140 11.61 -9.79 -28.51
C VAL A 140 11.43 -8.34 -28.08
N TYR A 141 12.45 -7.71 -27.53
CA TYR A 141 12.39 -6.29 -27.15
C TYR A 141 12.10 -5.38 -28.37
N LEU A 142 12.74 -5.64 -29.51
CA LEU A 142 12.52 -4.87 -30.73
C LEU A 142 11.09 -5.03 -31.26
N ASP A 143 10.61 -6.27 -31.35
CA ASP A 143 9.21 -6.57 -31.72
C ASP A 143 8.20 -5.88 -30.79
N VAL A 144 8.51 -5.87 -29.49
CA VAL A 144 7.70 -5.16 -28.48
C VAL A 144 7.66 -3.66 -28.72
N LEU A 145 8.82 -3.03 -28.93
CA LEU A 145 8.91 -1.60 -29.17
C LEU A 145 8.19 -1.19 -30.46
N GLU A 146 8.39 -1.94 -31.55
CA GLU A 146 7.75 -1.69 -32.84
C GLU A 146 6.23 -1.86 -32.76
N THR A 147 5.76 -2.95 -32.15
CA THR A 147 4.33 -3.21 -31.99
C THR A 147 3.65 -2.20 -31.08
N LEU A 148 4.30 -1.77 -29.98
CA LEU A 148 3.77 -0.71 -29.12
C LEU A 148 3.73 0.64 -29.82
N THR A 149 4.75 0.97 -30.62
CA THR A 149 4.79 2.21 -31.41
C THR A 149 3.62 2.24 -32.39
N ARG A 150 3.34 1.11 -33.06
CA ARG A 150 2.20 0.96 -33.96
C ARG A 150 0.86 1.04 -33.22
N ALA A 151 0.72 0.32 -32.11
CA ALA A 151 -0.46 0.37 -31.26
C ALA A 151 -0.79 1.80 -30.77
N TRP A 152 0.24 2.58 -30.43
CA TRP A 152 0.09 3.96 -30.02
C TRP A 152 -0.32 4.87 -31.18
N SER A 153 0.39 4.78 -32.31
CA SER A 153 0.11 5.55 -33.53
C SER A 153 -1.31 5.31 -34.07
N ASP A 154 -1.77 4.06 -34.06
CA ASP A 154 -3.03 3.65 -34.68
C ASP A 154 -4.22 3.72 -33.70
N GLY A 155 -3.99 4.08 -32.44
CA GLY A 155 -5.03 4.04 -31.41
C GLY A 155 -5.58 2.64 -31.19
N ARG A 156 -4.74 1.61 -31.30
CA ARG A 156 -5.12 0.19 -31.18
C ARG A 156 -4.63 -0.45 -29.88
N VAL A 157 -5.44 -1.31 -29.31
CA VAL A 157 -5.08 -2.11 -28.13
C VAL A 157 -4.09 -3.20 -28.55
N ALA A 158 -3.06 -3.42 -27.73
CA ALA A 158 -2.15 -4.54 -27.86
C ALA A 158 -2.45 -5.61 -26.81
N ARG A 159 -2.37 -6.88 -27.20
CA ARG A 159 -2.37 -8.01 -26.27
C ARG A 159 -0.92 -8.36 -25.95
N LEU A 160 -0.54 -8.33 -24.68
CA LEU A 160 0.84 -8.59 -24.26
C LEU A 160 0.93 -9.61 -23.13
N TRP A 161 2.06 -10.30 -23.02
CA TRP A 161 2.39 -11.25 -21.97
C TRP A 161 3.53 -10.70 -21.13
N HIS A 162 3.22 -10.24 -19.92
CA HIS A 162 4.17 -9.57 -19.05
C HIS A 162 4.59 -10.48 -17.89
N ARG A 163 5.89 -10.64 -17.71
CA ARG A 163 6.50 -11.41 -16.62
C ARG A 163 6.62 -10.57 -15.36
N MET A 164 6.10 -11.07 -14.25
CA MET A 164 6.20 -10.48 -12.92
C MET A 164 7.54 -10.85 -12.27
N GLU A 165 7.87 -10.20 -11.15
CA GLU A 165 9.15 -10.39 -10.44
C GLU A 165 9.31 -11.81 -9.88
N ASP A 166 8.20 -12.44 -9.50
CA ASP A 166 8.15 -13.84 -9.05
C ASP A 166 8.22 -14.86 -10.21
N GLY A 167 8.43 -14.39 -11.44
CA GLY A 167 8.56 -15.22 -12.64
C GLY A 167 7.23 -15.61 -13.30
N ARG A 168 6.07 -15.35 -12.68
CA ARG A 168 4.77 -15.64 -13.29
C ARG A 168 4.50 -14.73 -14.48
N VAL A 169 3.81 -15.25 -15.49
CA VAL A 169 3.48 -14.51 -16.72
C VAL A 169 1.98 -14.32 -16.81
N PHE A 170 1.56 -13.08 -17.06
CA PHE A 170 0.15 -12.72 -17.21
C PHE A 170 -0.09 -12.06 -18.56
N ALA A 171 -1.25 -12.37 -19.14
CA ALA A 171 -1.69 -11.74 -20.38
C ALA A 171 -2.58 -10.53 -20.05
N TYR A 172 -2.33 -9.41 -20.73
CA TYR A 172 -3.08 -8.17 -20.58
C TYR A 172 -3.52 -7.66 -21.95
N ARG A 173 -4.67 -7.00 -21.99
CA ARG A 173 -4.99 -6.01 -23.03
C ARG A 173 -4.46 -4.66 -22.57
N PHE A 174 -3.74 -3.95 -23.44
CA PHE A 174 -3.02 -2.73 -23.09
C PHE A 174 -3.23 -1.66 -24.17
N ALA A 175 -3.73 -0.50 -23.75
CA ALA A 175 -3.86 0.70 -24.56
C ALA A 175 -2.71 1.65 -24.21
N PRO A 176 -1.65 1.76 -25.03
CA PRO A 176 -0.47 2.57 -24.71
C PRO A 176 -0.79 4.06 -24.80
N TYR A 177 -0.53 4.82 -23.75
CA TYR A 177 -0.71 6.28 -23.76
C TYR A 177 0.62 7.00 -23.97
N PHE A 178 1.72 6.38 -23.54
CA PHE A 178 3.05 6.94 -23.60
C PHE A 178 4.14 5.87 -23.52
N ILE A 179 5.32 6.16 -24.09
CA ILE A 179 6.52 5.33 -24.00
C ILE A 179 7.66 6.23 -23.50
N GLU A 180 8.28 5.87 -22.37
CA GLU A 180 9.27 6.70 -21.67
C GLU A 180 10.55 5.91 -21.36
N PRO A 181 11.75 6.44 -21.69
CA PRO A 181 13.01 5.88 -21.24
C PRO A 181 13.26 6.18 -19.76
N TYR A 182 13.64 5.16 -18.99
CA TYR A 182 13.94 5.27 -17.57
C TYR A 182 15.45 5.20 -17.30
N ALA A 183 16.04 6.35 -16.96
CA ALA A 183 17.49 6.55 -16.87
C ALA A 183 18.18 5.76 -15.74
N VAL A 184 17.54 5.62 -14.57
CA VAL A 184 18.13 4.91 -13.41
C VAL A 184 18.23 3.41 -13.67
N GLY A 185 17.20 2.82 -14.27
CA GLY A 185 17.12 1.40 -14.56
C GLY A 185 17.67 0.97 -15.93
N GLN A 186 18.10 1.92 -16.76
CA GLN A 186 18.60 1.69 -18.12
C GLN A 186 17.58 1.02 -19.07
N THR A 187 16.29 1.30 -18.88
CA THR A 187 15.19 0.50 -19.43
C THR A 187 14.07 1.35 -20.00
N THR A 188 13.24 0.80 -20.89
CA THR A 188 12.08 1.51 -21.47
C THR A 188 10.79 1.05 -20.80
N HIS A 189 9.88 1.98 -20.55
CA HIS A 189 8.56 1.68 -19.99
C HIS A 189 7.44 2.24 -20.87
N ALA A 190 6.28 1.61 -20.83
CA ALA A 190 5.05 2.13 -21.41
C ALA A 190 4.03 2.40 -20.31
N ILE A 191 3.38 3.56 -20.37
CA ILE A 191 2.27 3.93 -19.49
C ILE A 191 1.00 3.82 -20.32
N GLY A 192 -0.01 3.14 -19.79
CA GLY A 192 -1.25 2.93 -20.52
C GLY A 192 -2.31 2.21 -19.71
N TRP A 193 -3.54 2.21 -20.22
CA TRP A 193 -4.65 1.50 -19.60
C TRP A 193 -4.55 0.00 -19.86
N ARG A 194 -4.67 -0.83 -18.81
CA ARG A 194 -4.61 -2.29 -18.94
C ARG A 194 -5.84 -2.99 -18.37
N LYS A 195 -6.18 -4.14 -18.97
CA LYS A 195 -7.23 -5.06 -18.50
C LYS A 195 -6.74 -6.51 -18.44
N PRO A 196 -6.89 -7.21 -17.30
CA PRO A 196 -7.26 -6.72 -15.96
C PRO A 196 -6.11 -5.94 -15.27
N PRO A 197 -6.35 -5.08 -14.25
CA PRO A 197 -7.60 -4.86 -13.51
C PRO A 197 -8.44 -3.65 -13.98
N GLU A 198 -8.27 -3.14 -15.20
CA GLU A 198 -8.97 -1.95 -15.71
C GLU A 198 -8.47 -0.64 -15.10
N ALA A 199 -7.14 -0.43 -15.12
CA ALA A 199 -6.51 0.77 -14.61
C ALA A 199 -5.29 1.15 -15.44
N VAL A 200 -4.90 2.44 -15.39
CA VAL A 200 -3.64 2.91 -15.95
C VAL A 200 -2.48 2.30 -15.16
N ARG A 201 -1.49 1.73 -15.84
CA ARG A 201 -0.31 1.12 -15.22
C ARG A 201 0.94 1.33 -16.09
N THR A 202 2.08 1.38 -15.41
CA THR A 202 3.41 1.41 -16.03
C THR A 202 3.91 -0.04 -16.22
N LEU A 203 4.30 -0.39 -17.44
CA LEU A 203 4.84 -1.70 -17.80
C LEU A 203 6.28 -1.56 -18.29
N LYS A 204 7.17 -2.42 -17.78
CA LYS A 204 8.56 -2.48 -18.21
C LYS A 204 8.66 -3.30 -19.50
N LEU A 205 9.18 -2.72 -20.58
CA LEU A 205 9.19 -3.38 -21.90
C LEU A 205 10.00 -4.68 -21.88
N GLU A 206 11.13 -4.73 -21.16
CA GLU A 206 12.00 -5.91 -21.08
C GLU A 206 11.37 -7.08 -20.30
N ARG A 207 10.22 -6.86 -19.66
CA ARG A 207 9.42 -7.90 -19.01
C ARG A 207 8.30 -8.43 -19.92
N ILE A 208 8.07 -7.83 -21.09
CA ILE A 208 7.11 -8.32 -22.08
C ILE A 208 7.78 -9.44 -22.89
N GLN A 209 7.21 -10.64 -22.84
CA GLN A 209 7.74 -11.82 -23.54
C GLN A 209 7.15 -12.01 -24.94
N ARG A 210 5.99 -11.41 -25.19
CA ARG A 210 5.24 -11.48 -26.43
C ARG A 210 4.26 -10.32 -26.47
N ILE A 211 4.02 -9.78 -27.66
CA ILE A 211 2.99 -8.79 -27.91
C ILE A 211 2.31 -9.07 -29.25
N GLU A 212 1.04 -8.70 -29.36
CA GLU A 212 0.25 -8.83 -30.58
C GLU A 212 -0.63 -7.59 -30.71
N LEU A 213 -0.61 -6.96 -31.88
CA LEU A 213 -1.54 -5.89 -32.20
C LEU A 213 -2.95 -6.47 -32.41
N THR A 214 -3.96 -5.77 -31.91
CA THR A 214 -5.36 -6.15 -32.11
C THR A 214 -6.09 -5.13 -32.98
N ASP A 215 -7.29 -5.47 -33.43
CA ASP A 215 -8.18 -4.56 -34.16
C ASP A 215 -9.08 -3.71 -33.23
N GLU A 216 -8.96 -3.88 -31.91
CA GLU A 216 -9.70 -3.07 -30.94
C GLU A 216 -9.10 -1.66 -30.87
N LEU A 217 -9.93 -0.64 -31.03
CA LEU A 217 -9.54 0.76 -30.94
C LEU A 217 -9.72 1.31 -29.52
N TYR A 218 -8.90 2.29 -29.15
CA TYR A 218 -9.04 3.06 -27.92
C TYR A 218 -8.86 4.56 -28.18
N THR A 219 -9.37 5.37 -27.25
CA THR A 219 -9.10 6.81 -27.20
C THR A 219 -8.55 7.15 -25.81
N ILE A 220 -7.62 8.09 -25.76
CA ILE A 220 -7.09 8.59 -24.50
C ILE A 220 -8.14 9.56 -23.91
N PRO A 221 -8.56 9.39 -22.65
CA PRO A 221 -9.49 10.32 -22.01
C PRO A 221 -8.99 11.77 -22.06
N GLU A 222 -9.88 12.73 -22.34
CA GLU A 222 -9.51 14.15 -22.47
C GLU A 222 -8.95 14.76 -21.17
N ASP A 223 -9.33 14.20 -20.03
CA ASP A 223 -8.89 14.58 -18.69
C ASP A 223 -7.58 13.91 -18.26
N PHE A 224 -7.00 13.03 -19.10
CA PHE A 224 -5.74 12.37 -18.78
C PHE A 224 -4.55 13.30 -19.01
N GLU A 225 -3.90 13.76 -17.94
CA GLU A 225 -2.68 14.55 -18.00
C GLU A 225 -1.45 13.79 -17.48
N LEU A 226 -0.55 13.39 -18.39
CA LEU A 226 0.69 12.69 -18.04
C LEU A 226 1.59 13.50 -17.09
N ARG A 227 1.70 14.81 -17.32
CA ARG A 227 2.53 15.69 -16.47
C ARG A 227 2.00 15.75 -15.04
N ALA A 228 0.69 15.68 -14.86
CA ALA A 228 0.07 15.62 -13.54
C ALA A 228 0.26 14.23 -12.89
N LEU A 229 0.21 13.16 -13.68
CA LEU A 229 0.41 11.78 -13.20
C LEU A 229 1.83 11.54 -12.66
N LEU A 230 2.85 12.02 -13.37
CA LEU A 230 4.26 11.82 -13.01
C LEU A 230 4.84 12.96 -12.17
N ALA A 231 4.00 13.90 -11.75
CA ALA A 231 4.45 15.15 -11.19
C ALA A 231 5.22 14.96 -9.88
N ASP A 232 4.76 14.04 -9.03
CA ASP A 232 5.40 13.69 -7.76
C ASP A 232 6.19 12.37 -7.84
N ALA A 233 6.38 11.82 -9.05
CA ALA A 233 7.19 10.63 -9.25
C ALA A 233 8.68 10.99 -9.19
N TRP A 234 9.48 10.15 -8.52
CA TRP A 234 10.94 10.29 -8.60
C TRP A 234 11.47 9.92 -9.99
N GLY A 235 10.81 8.95 -10.64
CA GLY A 235 11.07 8.59 -12.02
C GLY A 235 9.78 8.40 -12.79
N ILE A 236 9.38 7.15 -12.94
CA ILE A 236 8.21 6.76 -13.75
C ILE A 236 7.19 5.95 -12.94
N TRP A 237 7.47 5.71 -11.66
CA TRP A 237 6.55 5.03 -10.76
C TRP A 237 5.75 6.09 -10.01
N TYR A 238 4.44 6.00 -10.19
CA TYR A 238 3.48 6.79 -9.43
C TYR A 238 2.65 5.84 -8.58
N SER A 239 2.09 6.38 -7.50
CA SER A 239 1.19 5.67 -6.60
C SER A 239 -0.17 6.35 -6.59
N GLU A 240 -1.22 5.59 -6.30
CA GLU A 240 -2.55 6.12 -5.97
C GLU A 240 -2.59 6.67 -4.53
N THR A 241 -1.51 6.50 -3.74
CA THR A 241 -1.35 7.07 -2.40
C THR A 241 -0.77 8.48 -2.46
N GLU A 242 -1.09 9.31 -1.46
CA GLU A 242 -0.52 10.64 -1.36
C GLU A 242 1.02 10.61 -1.31
N PRO A 243 1.71 11.58 -1.96
CA PRO A 243 3.16 11.72 -1.88
C PRO A 243 3.62 11.92 -0.44
N VAL A 244 4.67 11.17 -0.07
CA VAL A 244 5.30 11.20 1.24
C VAL A 244 6.40 12.26 1.25
N GLU A 245 6.55 12.98 2.35
CA GLU A 245 7.68 13.88 2.53
C GLU A 245 8.96 13.08 2.78
N VAL A 246 10.01 13.42 2.03
CA VAL A 246 11.33 12.84 2.13
C VAL A 246 12.28 13.93 2.56
N ALA A 247 13.02 13.69 3.65
CA ALA A 247 14.03 14.61 4.16
C ALA A 247 15.38 13.89 4.22
N LEU A 248 16.38 14.46 3.55
CA LEU A 248 17.74 13.93 3.46
C LEU A 248 18.75 14.96 3.95
N ARG A 249 19.72 14.53 4.75
CA ARG A 249 20.83 15.38 5.18
C ARG A 249 22.10 14.99 4.41
N PHE A 250 22.63 15.93 3.63
CA PHE A 250 23.84 15.77 2.86
C PHE A 250 25.05 16.38 3.56
N HIS A 251 26.16 15.64 3.57
CA HIS A 251 27.42 16.06 4.17
C HIS A 251 28.02 17.28 3.43
N PRO A 252 28.69 18.24 4.11
CA PRO A 252 29.25 19.46 3.49
C PRO A 252 30.04 19.23 2.19
N ARG A 253 30.81 18.13 2.16
CA ARG A 253 31.67 17.76 1.01
C ARG A 253 30.91 17.54 -0.31
N VAL A 254 29.61 17.24 -0.27
CA VAL A 254 28.81 16.95 -1.47
C VAL A 254 27.77 18.03 -1.79
N VAL A 255 27.64 19.06 -0.94
CA VAL A 255 26.60 20.10 -1.06
C VAL A 255 26.66 20.84 -2.39
N SER A 256 27.86 21.15 -2.90
CA SER A 256 28.02 21.80 -4.21
C SER A 256 27.41 20.96 -5.33
N ARG A 257 27.72 19.66 -5.36
CA ARG A 257 27.20 18.73 -6.38
C ARG A 257 25.70 18.51 -6.28
N VAL A 258 25.13 18.52 -5.08
CA VAL A 258 23.67 18.40 -4.89
C VAL A 258 22.97 19.62 -5.52
N ARG A 259 23.54 20.82 -5.38
CA ARG A 259 22.96 22.08 -5.88
C ARG A 259 23.08 22.31 -7.38
N GLU A 260 24.02 21.66 -8.05
CA GLU A 260 24.22 21.78 -9.49
C GLU A 260 23.05 21.24 -10.31
N THR A 261 22.14 20.48 -9.69
CA THR A 261 21.01 19.81 -10.35
C THR A 261 19.74 20.00 -9.54
N GLN A 262 18.64 20.34 -10.20
CA GLN A 262 17.31 20.21 -9.60
C GLN A 262 16.87 18.74 -9.73
N TRP A 263 16.79 18.02 -8.61
CA TRP A 263 16.53 16.58 -8.58
C TRP A 263 15.03 16.28 -8.57
N HIS A 264 14.23 17.12 -7.92
CA HIS A 264 12.78 16.99 -7.91
C HIS A 264 12.10 18.36 -8.02
N ARG A 265 10.91 18.42 -8.63
CA ARG A 265 10.20 19.70 -8.84
C ARG A 265 9.79 20.39 -7.53
N SER A 266 9.51 19.60 -6.49
CA SER A 266 9.08 20.07 -5.17
C SER A 266 10.25 20.14 -4.19
N GLU A 267 11.49 20.11 -4.68
CA GLU A 267 12.64 20.13 -3.80
C GLU A 267 12.81 21.48 -3.10
N GLU A 268 13.10 21.40 -1.81
CA GLU A 268 13.48 22.52 -0.97
C GLU A 268 14.82 22.20 -0.31
N VAL A 269 15.72 23.17 -0.28
CA VAL A 269 17.08 22.98 0.25
C VAL A 269 17.40 24.01 1.32
N GLU A 270 17.92 23.55 2.45
CA GLU A 270 18.18 24.34 3.65
C GLU A 270 19.61 24.08 4.14
N GLU A 271 20.46 25.10 4.14
CA GLU A 271 21.80 25.00 4.74
C GLU A 271 21.73 25.00 6.25
N GLN A 272 22.58 24.17 6.85
CA GLN A 272 22.72 24.08 8.29
C GLN A 272 24.00 24.81 8.73
N GLU A 273 24.05 25.20 10.01
CA GLU A 273 25.20 25.93 10.59
C GLU A 273 26.52 25.15 10.50
N ASP A 274 26.46 23.81 10.46
CA ASP A 274 27.61 22.92 10.31
C ASP A 274 28.10 22.76 8.86
N GLY A 275 27.46 23.46 7.92
CA GLY A 275 27.73 23.38 6.48
C GLY A 275 27.09 22.20 5.76
N SER A 276 26.30 21.37 6.46
CA SER A 276 25.47 20.33 5.83
C SER A 276 24.25 20.94 5.13
N LEU A 277 23.62 20.16 4.25
CA LEU A 277 22.42 20.58 3.53
C LEU A 277 21.28 19.62 3.82
N VAL A 278 20.15 20.13 4.29
CA VAL A 278 18.91 19.36 4.34
C VAL A 278 18.14 19.59 3.05
N TRP A 279 17.88 18.51 2.32
CA TRP A 279 17.07 18.48 1.11
C TRP A 279 15.73 17.84 1.44
N ARG A 280 14.62 18.45 1.02
CA ARG A 280 13.26 17.95 1.24
C ARG A 280 12.49 17.89 -0.07
N ALA A 281 11.63 16.89 -0.26
CA ALA A 281 10.67 16.86 -1.36
C ALA A 281 9.47 15.97 -1.05
N ARG A 282 8.38 16.14 -1.79
CA ARG A 282 7.21 15.25 -1.76
C ARG A 282 7.27 14.24 -2.89
N VAL A 283 7.35 12.94 -2.57
CA VAL A 283 7.59 11.86 -3.54
C VAL A 283 6.54 10.76 -3.41
N ALA A 284 5.93 10.36 -4.54
CA ALA A 284 4.85 9.38 -4.62
C ALA A 284 5.31 7.93 -4.37
N GLU A 285 6.51 7.56 -4.83
CA GLU A 285 7.09 6.21 -4.66
C GLU A 285 8.56 6.30 -4.26
N VAL A 286 8.82 6.27 -2.95
CA VAL A 286 10.15 6.44 -2.34
C VAL A 286 11.13 5.33 -2.68
N ARG A 287 10.67 4.13 -3.09
CA ARG A 287 11.57 3.02 -3.44
C ARG A 287 12.43 3.33 -4.65
N GLU A 288 11.96 4.17 -5.58
CA GLU A 288 12.74 4.62 -6.73
C GLU A 288 13.96 5.48 -6.32
N MET A 289 13.95 6.08 -5.12
CA MET A 289 15.05 6.91 -4.62
C MET A 289 16.21 6.10 -4.06
N VAL A 290 15.99 4.86 -3.63
CA VAL A 290 16.99 4.04 -2.93
C VAL A 290 18.30 3.88 -3.73
N PRO A 291 18.29 3.57 -5.05
CA PRO A 291 19.51 3.59 -5.86
C PRO A 291 20.25 4.94 -5.87
N TRP A 292 19.52 6.05 -5.91
CA TRP A 292 20.10 7.38 -5.91
C TRP A 292 20.76 7.71 -4.57
N ILE A 293 20.06 7.48 -3.46
CA ILE A 293 20.59 7.68 -2.09
C ILE A 293 21.86 6.84 -1.89
N ARG A 294 21.84 5.56 -2.29
CA ARG A 294 23.03 4.69 -2.27
C ARG A 294 24.21 5.24 -3.07
N GLY A 295 23.95 5.92 -4.19
CA GLY A 295 24.98 6.53 -5.02
C GLY A 295 25.81 7.61 -4.29
N TRP A 296 25.27 8.19 -3.22
CA TRP A 296 25.99 9.11 -2.34
C TRP A 296 26.71 8.39 -1.19
N GLY A 297 26.34 7.15 -0.89
CA GLY A 297 26.97 6.37 0.18
C GLY A 297 26.81 7.04 1.55
N ALA A 298 27.92 7.14 2.30
CA ALA A 298 27.93 7.73 3.64
C ALA A 298 27.84 9.28 3.66
N ASP A 299 27.69 9.91 2.49
CA ASP A 299 27.53 11.37 2.36
C ASP A 299 26.07 11.84 2.45
N VAL A 300 25.12 10.91 2.63
CA VAL A 300 23.70 11.21 2.82
C VAL A 300 23.13 10.41 3.98
N GLU A 301 22.31 11.06 4.80
CA GLU A 301 21.51 10.43 5.85
C GLU A 301 20.02 10.63 5.54
N VAL A 302 19.23 9.56 5.64
CA VAL A 302 17.77 9.66 5.56
C VAL A 302 17.23 10.10 6.91
N LEU A 303 16.57 11.25 6.95
CA LEU A 303 15.87 11.75 8.13
C LEU A 303 14.43 11.25 8.14
N GLU A 304 13.73 11.35 7.00
CA GLU A 304 12.34 10.93 6.81
C GLU A 304 12.12 10.38 5.39
N PRO A 305 11.15 9.45 5.19
CA PRO A 305 10.35 8.77 6.21
C PRO A 305 11.15 7.68 6.95
N GLU A 306 10.72 7.32 8.16
CA GLU A 306 11.40 6.31 8.99
C GLU A 306 11.52 4.95 8.27
N GLU A 307 10.52 4.57 7.48
CA GLU A 307 10.54 3.31 6.73
C GLU A 307 11.68 3.26 5.68
N LEU A 308 11.97 4.39 5.01
CA LEU A 308 13.10 4.53 4.09
C LEU A 308 14.43 4.50 4.85
N LYS A 309 14.49 5.13 6.01
CA LYS A 309 15.67 5.10 6.90
C LYS A 309 15.99 3.70 7.38
N GLU A 310 14.98 2.96 7.86
CA GLU A 310 15.11 1.55 8.26
C GLU A 310 15.59 0.67 7.10
N GLN A 311 15.05 0.88 5.89
CA GLN A 311 15.51 0.19 4.69
C GLN A 311 17.01 0.46 4.43
N MET A 312 17.45 1.71 4.51
CA MET A 312 18.86 2.08 4.33
C MET A 312 19.77 1.52 5.44
N ILE A 313 19.29 1.44 6.69
CA ILE A 313 20.00 0.80 7.80
C ILE A 313 20.16 -0.70 7.53
N ALA A 314 19.09 -1.39 7.13
CA ALA A 314 19.12 -2.81 6.81
C ALA A 314 20.07 -3.10 5.64
N GLU A 315 20.04 -2.28 4.58
CA GLU A 315 20.98 -2.36 3.47
C GLU A 315 22.43 -2.14 3.91
N SER A 316 22.68 -1.12 4.74
CA SER A 316 24.02 -0.82 5.27
C SER A 316 24.57 -1.95 6.12
N ARG A 317 23.73 -2.58 6.97
CA ARG A 317 24.11 -3.78 7.74
C ARG A 317 24.44 -4.95 6.83
N ARG A 318 23.59 -5.25 5.84
CA ARG A 318 23.85 -6.31 4.84
C ARG A 318 25.15 -6.05 4.10
N MET A 319 25.40 -4.80 3.70
CA MET A 319 26.63 -4.39 3.04
C MET A 319 27.84 -4.61 3.95
N ALA A 320 27.77 -4.17 5.21
CA ALA A 320 28.84 -4.39 6.19
C ALA A 320 29.14 -5.89 6.40
N THR A 321 28.12 -6.74 6.46
CA THR A 321 28.28 -8.21 6.52
C THR A 321 28.94 -8.75 5.24
N LEU A 322 28.46 -8.33 4.06
CA LEU A 322 28.98 -8.79 2.76
C LEU A 322 30.48 -8.47 2.61
N TYR A 323 30.92 -7.32 3.12
CA TYR A 323 32.31 -6.89 3.11
C TYR A 323 33.12 -7.35 4.34
N GLY A 324 32.52 -8.09 5.26
CA GLY A 324 33.19 -8.59 6.47
C GLY A 324 33.63 -7.50 7.46
N ILE A 325 32.97 -6.33 7.45
CA ILE A 325 33.32 -5.16 8.27
C ILE A 325 32.74 -5.27 9.69
N ALA A 326 31.59 -5.92 9.83
CA ALA A 326 30.94 -6.13 11.12
C ALA A 326 30.81 -7.63 11.41
N GLU A 327 31.25 -8.07 12.59
CA GLU A 327 30.63 -9.24 13.22
C GLU A 327 29.18 -8.85 13.46
N ALA A 328 28.26 -9.38 12.64
CA ALA A 328 26.85 -9.26 12.94
C ALA A 328 26.65 -9.88 14.32
N ARG A 329 26.47 -9.07 15.37
CA ARG A 329 26.03 -9.59 16.66
C ARG A 329 24.75 -10.36 16.37
N PRO A 330 24.74 -11.69 16.55
CA PRO A 330 23.55 -12.46 16.26
C PRO A 330 22.40 -11.89 17.10
N PRO A 331 21.18 -11.84 16.55
CA PRO A 331 20.03 -11.41 17.33
C PRO A 331 19.96 -12.27 18.60
N PRO A 332 19.50 -11.72 19.74
CA PRO A 332 19.18 -12.52 20.92
C PRO A 332 18.30 -13.72 20.53
N LEU A 333 18.51 -14.87 21.17
CA LEU A 333 17.85 -16.13 20.77
C LEU A 333 16.33 -16.03 20.75
N TYR A 334 15.72 -15.28 21.67
CA TYR A 334 14.27 -15.07 21.71
C TYR A 334 13.73 -14.38 20.44
N GLN A 335 14.56 -13.61 19.72
CA GLN A 335 14.16 -12.96 18.46
C GLN A 335 14.11 -13.95 17.28
N LEU A 336 14.79 -15.10 17.37
CA LEU A 336 14.74 -16.15 16.35
C LEU A 336 13.41 -16.93 16.36
N LEU A 337 12.64 -16.83 17.45
CA LEU A 337 11.32 -17.43 17.56
C LEU A 337 10.35 -16.75 16.59
N TRP A 338 9.58 -17.51 15.83
CA TRP A 338 8.58 -16.97 14.89
C TRP A 338 7.16 -17.08 15.44
N ALA A 339 6.31 -16.10 15.13
CA ALA A 339 4.86 -16.14 15.36
C ALA A 339 4.07 -16.40 14.08
N LYS A 340 4.54 -15.83 12.96
CA LYS A 340 3.94 -15.96 11.62
C LYS A 340 4.99 -16.31 10.58
N THR A 341 4.56 -16.95 9.50
CA THR A 341 5.42 -17.29 8.37
C THR A 341 4.63 -17.29 7.08
N ASP A 342 5.24 -16.74 6.03
CA ASP A 342 4.79 -16.91 4.66
C ASP A 342 5.69 -17.93 3.97
N ARG A 343 5.11 -19.09 3.66
CA ARG A 343 5.83 -20.20 3.00
C ARG A 343 6.26 -19.89 1.58
N LYS A 344 5.69 -18.86 0.93
CA LYS A 344 6.04 -18.50 -0.45
C LYS A 344 7.28 -17.62 -0.50
N THR A 345 7.39 -16.68 0.43
CA THR A 345 8.50 -15.73 0.53
C THR A 345 9.59 -16.21 1.48
N GLU A 346 9.33 -17.29 2.21
CA GLU A 346 10.19 -17.81 3.30
C GLU A 346 10.44 -16.79 4.41
N GLN A 347 9.63 -15.73 4.47
CA GLN A 347 9.73 -14.74 5.52
C GLN A 347 9.00 -15.21 6.78
N THR A 348 9.55 -14.84 7.92
CA THR A 348 8.93 -15.05 9.23
C THR A 348 8.73 -13.71 9.91
N HIS A 349 7.66 -13.61 10.69
CA HIS A 349 7.49 -12.52 11.63
C HIS A 349 7.96 -12.97 13.02
N PRO A 350 8.94 -12.28 13.64
CA PRO A 350 9.43 -12.64 14.96
C PRO A 350 8.32 -12.63 16.01
N LEU A 351 8.35 -13.58 16.94
CA LEU A 351 7.36 -13.73 18.00
C LEU A 351 7.29 -12.48 18.87
N ILE A 352 8.44 -11.95 19.29
CA ILE A 352 8.49 -10.72 20.09
C ILE A 352 7.85 -9.52 19.37
N CYS A 353 8.02 -9.40 18.05
CA CYS A 353 7.40 -8.35 17.26
C CYS A 353 5.88 -8.48 17.28
N HIS A 354 5.36 -9.69 17.03
CA HIS A 354 3.91 -9.93 17.08
C HIS A 354 3.32 -9.68 18.48
N MET A 355 4.01 -10.10 19.54
CA MET A 355 3.62 -9.82 20.92
C MET A 355 3.54 -8.31 21.19
N ILE A 356 4.52 -7.55 20.69
CA ILE A 356 4.50 -6.08 20.76
C ILE A 356 3.35 -5.51 19.93
N ASP A 357 3.12 -5.98 18.70
CA ASP A 357 2.01 -5.50 17.85
C ASP A 357 0.67 -5.63 18.58
N VAL A 358 0.38 -6.80 19.15
CA VAL A 358 -0.88 -7.06 19.86
C VAL A 358 -0.99 -6.21 21.12
N GLY A 359 0.10 -6.03 21.88
CA GLY A 359 0.10 -5.14 23.03
C GLY A 359 -0.08 -3.67 22.65
N GLN A 360 0.51 -3.19 21.54
CA GLN A 360 0.33 -1.82 21.04
C GLN A 360 -1.06 -1.59 20.46
N VAL A 361 -1.68 -2.61 19.85
CA VAL A 361 -3.08 -2.57 19.46
C VAL A 361 -3.98 -2.49 20.69
N ALA A 362 -3.75 -3.32 21.71
CA ALA A 362 -4.51 -3.27 22.96
C ALA A 362 -4.37 -1.92 23.67
N TRP A 363 -3.16 -1.36 23.70
CA TRP A 363 -2.91 -0.01 24.20
C TRP A 363 -3.69 1.06 23.41
N THR A 364 -3.66 1.00 22.07
CA THR A 364 -4.36 1.98 21.23
C THR A 364 -5.89 1.84 21.35
N LEU A 365 -6.40 0.62 21.47
CA LEU A 365 -7.81 0.35 21.80
C LEU A 365 -8.19 0.99 23.13
N TRP A 366 -7.36 0.81 24.16
CA TRP A 366 -7.57 1.42 25.46
C TRP A 366 -7.55 2.95 25.37
N SER A 367 -6.50 3.53 24.79
CA SER A 367 -6.28 4.98 24.82
C SER A 367 -7.23 5.76 23.92
N GLU A 368 -7.64 5.20 22.78
CA GLU A 368 -8.35 5.94 21.72
C GLU A 368 -9.74 5.40 21.37
N ALA A 369 -10.01 4.10 21.56
CA ALA A 369 -11.30 3.50 21.20
C ALA A 369 -12.27 3.39 22.38
N LEU A 370 -11.80 2.89 23.53
CA LEU A 370 -12.65 2.72 24.72
C LEU A 370 -13.09 4.07 25.30
N THR A 371 -14.32 4.09 25.84
CA THR A 371 -14.85 5.27 26.53
C THR A 371 -14.17 5.45 27.89
N GLU A 372 -14.13 6.70 28.34
CA GLU A 372 -13.61 7.04 29.68
C GLU A 372 -14.33 6.27 30.79
N SER A 373 -15.64 6.11 30.70
CA SER A 373 -16.44 5.35 31.66
C SER A 373 -15.99 3.88 31.77
N ILE A 374 -15.82 3.19 30.63
CA ILE A 374 -15.35 1.80 30.60
C ILE A 374 -13.93 1.71 31.16
N ARG A 375 -13.03 2.63 30.79
CA ARG A 375 -11.67 2.66 31.32
C ARG A 375 -11.65 2.82 32.83
N SER A 376 -12.44 3.75 33.37
CA SER A 376 -12.52 3.98 34.81
C SER A 376 -13.09 2.76 35.56
N GLN A 377 -14.10 2.09 35.01
CA GLN A 377 -14.65 0.85 35.59
C GLN A 377 -13.61 -0.28 35.61
N LEU A 378 -12.88 -0.48 34.51
CA LEU A 378 -11.84 -1.50 34.41
C LEU A 378 -10.64 -1.16 35.32
N ALA A 379 -10.27 0.11 35.42
CA ALA A 379 -9.20 0.56 36.31
C ALA A 379 -9.56 0.36 37.79
N ASP A 380 -10.79 0.70 38.20
CA ASP A 380 -11.28 0.43 39.56
C ASP A 380 -11.32 -1.08 39.86
N ALA A 381 -11.78 -1.90 38.91
CA ALA A 381 -11.76 -3.36 39.07
C ALA A 381 -10.34 -3.92 39.24
N LEU A 382 -9.33 -3.29 38.62
CA LEU A 382 -7.92 -3.64 38.78
C LEU A 382 -7.29 -3.02 40.05
N GLY A 383 -7.96 -2.07 40.70
CA GLY A 383 -7.40 -1.27 41.79
C GLY A 383 -6.25 -0.35 41.35
N LEU A 384 -6.27 0.10 40.09
CA LEU A 384 -5.23 0.92 39.47
C LEU A 384 -5.81 2.24 38.97
N ASP A 385 -4.95 3.23 38.70
CA ASP A 385 -5.34 4.38 37.89
C ASP A 385 -5.53 3.98 36.40
N VAL A 386 -6.17 4.84 35.62
CA VAL A 386 -6.53 4.56 34.21
C VAL A 386 -5.32 4.30 33.31
N ASP A 387 -4.20 4.98 33.57
CA ASP A 387 -3.00 4.84 32.75
C ASP A 387 -2.27 3.53 33.10
N ALA A 388 -2.12 3.25 34.40
CA ALA A 388 -1.64 1.98 34.92
C ALA A 388 -2.45 0.78 34.44
N ALA A 389 -3.78 0.85 34.50
CA ALA A 389 -4.68 -0.20 34.01
C ALA A 389 -4.49 -0.46 32.51
N GLY A 390 -4.33 0.59 31.72
CA GLY A 390 -4.03 0.48 30.29
C GLY A 390 -2.72 -0.26 30.01
N ARG A 391 -1.65 0.07 30.74
CA ARG A 391 -0.35 -0.61 30.59
C ARG A 391 -0.43 -2.07 30.98
N THR A 392 -1.17 -2.39 32.05
CA THR A 392 -1.41 -3.77 32.48
C THR A 392 -2.18 -4.58 31.44
N ILE A 393 -3.24 -4.03 30.87
CA ILE A 393 -4.03 -4.71 29.82
C ILE A 393 -3.20 -4.91 28.55
N ALA A 394 -2.44 -3.90 28.13
CA ALA A 394 -1.54 -4.00 26.98
C ALA A 394 -0.43 -5.05 27.19
N PHE A 395 0.16 -5.08 28.40
CA PHE A 395 1.11 -6.11 28.80
C PHE A 395 0.50 -7.50 28.75
N TRP A 396 -0.66 -7.73 29.39
CA TRP A 396 -1.33 -9.03 29.34
C TRP A 396 -1.71 -9.46 27.92
N ALA A 397 -2.17 -8.53 27.08
CA ALA A 397 -2.44 -8.81 25.67
C ALA A 397 -1.18 -9.24 24.91
N SER A 398 -0.03 -8.60 25.19
CA SER A 398 1.24 -8.99 24.56
C SER A 398 1.67 -10.42 24.89
N LEU A 399 1.22 -10.98 26.01
CA LEU A 399 1.60 -12.32 26.48
C LEU A 399 0.74 -13.47 25.93
N HIS A 400 -0.34 -13.19 25.21
CA HIS A 400 -1.31 -14.20 24.75
C HIS A 400 -0.65 -15.39 24.02
N ASP A 401 0.39 -15.09 23.24
CA ASP A 401 1.08 -16.00 22.35
C ASP A 401 2.40 -16.56 22.90
N LEU A 402 2.71 -16.35 24.19
CA LEU A 402 3.95 -16.82 24.79
C LEU A 402 4.20 -18.32 24.55
N GLY A 403 3.15 -19.14 24.52
CA GLY A 403 3.21 -20.57 24.23
C GLY A 403 3.67 -20.93 22.81
N LYS A 404 3.80 -19.97 21.89
CA LYS A 404 4.49 -20.17 20.60
C LYS A 404 6.00 -20.31 20.79
N ALA A 405 6.57 -19.83 21.89
CA ALA A 405 7.93 -20.10 22.32
C ALA A 405 8.05 -21.52 22.90
N SER A 406 7.73 -22.53 22.08
CA SER A 406 7.72 -23.93 22.47
C SER A 406 8.18 -24.82 21.31
N PRO A 407 8.77 -26.00 21.59
CA PRO A 407 9.30 -26.87 20.54
C PRO A 407 8.21 -27.40 19.61
N CYS A 408 6.97 -27.60 20.10
CA CYS A 408 5.88 -28.07 19.26
C CYS A 408 5.43 -27.03 18.23
N PHE A 409 5.54 -25.74 18.57
CA PHE A 409 5.13 -24.66 17.68
C PHE A 409 6.25 -24.33 16.69
N GLN A 410 7.46 -24.08 17.20
CA GLN A 410 8.59 -23.65 16.36
C GLN A 410 8.96 -24.69 15.30
N ARG A 411 8.78 -25.99 15.58
CA ARG A 411 8.98 -27.09 14.62
C ARG A 411 8.04 -27.06 13.41
N LYS A 412 6.92 -26.34 13.47
CA LYS A 412 5.98 -26.27 12.34
C LYS A 412 6.59 -25.63 11.09
N TYR A 413 7.72 -24.93 11.23
CA TYR A 413 8.51 -24.37 10.13
C TYR A 413 9.98 -24.79 10.23
N ARG A 414 10.42 -25.62 9.28
CA ARG A 414 11.72 -26.28 9.32
C ARG A 414 12.92 -25.31 9.32
N PRO A 415 12.97 -24.26 8.49
CA PRO A 415 14.10 -23.31 8.53
C PRO A 415 14.26 -22.63 9.90
N ALA A 416 13.16 -22.29 10.59
CA ALA A 416 13.24 -21.72 11.93
C ALA A 416 13.69 -22.75 12.98
N GLN A 417 13.24 -24.01 12.87
CA GLN A 417 13.76 -25.09 13.72
C GLN A 417 15.28 -25.24 13.54
N GLU A 418 15.77 -25.32 12.31
CA GLU A 418 17.19 -25.49 12.00
C GLU A 418 18.03 -24.32 12.56
N ALA A 419 17.53 -23.08 12.46
CA ALA A 419 18.19 -21.91 13.05
C ALA A 419 18.30 -21.99 14.59
N LEU A 420 17.24 -22.43 15.27
CA LEU A 420 17.24 -22.61 16.73
C LEU A 420 18.13 -23.78 17.17
N GLU A 421 18.15 -24.89 16.42
CA GLU A 421 19.04 -26.03 16.69
C GLU A 421 20.52 -25.64 16.50
N GLN A 422 20.84 -24.88 15.46
CA GLN A 422 22.19 -24.33 15.24
C GLN A 422 22.61 -23.38 16.38
N ALA A 423 21.64 -22.69 16.98
CA ALA A 423 21.85 -21.82 18.12
C ALA A 423 21.87 -22.56 19.48
N GLY A 424 21.77 -23.90 19.47
CA GLY A 424 21.89 -24.74 20.66
C GLY A 424 20.59 -25.06 21.40
N ILE A 425 19.43 -24.72 20.83
CA ILE A 425 18.12 -25.02 21.43
C ILE A 425 17.72 -26.46 21.09
N ALA A 426 17.46 -27.26 22.12
CA ALA A 426 17.10 -28.67 21.97
C ALA A 426 15.63 -28.86 21.53
N PHE A 427 15.41 -29.71 20.54
CA PHE A 427 14.08 -30.15 20.13
C PHE A 427 13.85 -31.62 20.53
N PRO A 428 12.84 -31.93 21.36
CA PRO A 428 12.52 -33.32 21.73
C PRO A 428 12.19 -34.19 20.51
N LYS A 429 12.68 -35.43 20.46
CA LYS A 429 12.31 -36.35 19.36
C LYS A 429 10.82 -36.69 19.44
N LEU A 430 10.10 -36.55 18.33
CA LEU A 430 8.69 -36.91 18.22
C LEU A 430 8.56 -38.14 17.31
N PHE A 431 7.99 -39.22 17.84
CA PHE A 431 7.69 -40.43 17.08
C PHE A 431 6.29 -40.40 16.45
N VAL A 432 5.41 -39.53 16.96
CA VAL A 432 4.06 -39.29 16.46
C VAL A 432 3.80 -37.78 16.46
N LYS A 433 2.96 -37.31 15.54
CA LYS A 433 2.53 -35.91 15.50
C LYS A 433 1.67 -35.60 16.73
N GLU A 434 2.14 -34.69 17.58
CA GLU A 434 1.41 -34.24 18.76
C GLU A 434 0.63 -32.94 18.46
N PRO A 435 -0.55 -32.73 19.09
CA PRO A 435 -1.21 -31.44 19.05
C PRO A 435 -0.36 -30.38 19.73
N CYS A 436 -0.41 -29.15 19.19
CA CYS A 436 0.32 -28.01 19.75
C CYS A 436 -0.66 -26.87 20.05
N PRO A 437 -1.40 -26.97 21.17
CA PRO A 437 -2.32 -25.94 21.61
C PRO A 437 -1.53 -24.81 22.29
N HIS A 438 -0.97 -23.91 21.50
CA HIS A 438 -0.11 -22.83 22.02
C HIS A 438 -0.82 -21.96 23.07
N GLY A 439 -2.14 -21.74 22.99
CA GLY A 439 -2.90 -21.08 24.04
C GLY A 439 -2.87 -21.81 25.39
N THR A 440 -3.03 -23.15 25.40
CA THR A 440 -2.87 -23.98 26.61
C THR A 440 -1.43 -23.95 27.13
N ILE A 441 -0.43 -23.89 26.24
CA ILE A 441 0.98 -23.75 26.62
C ILE A 441 1.25 -22.37 27.23
N SER A 442 0.70 -21.29 26.67
CA SER A 442 0.73 -19.94 27.25
C SER A 442 0.15 -19.97 28.66
N ALA A 443 -1.04 -20.56 28.85
CA ALA A 443 -1.68 -20.66 30.16
C ALA A 443 -0.82 -21.43 31.18
N ALA A 444 -0.10 -22.47 30.74
CA ALA A 444 0.78 -23.25 31.60
C ALA A 444 2.03 -22.47 32.04
N ALA A 445 2.68 -21.77 31.11
CA ALA A 445 3.91 -21.00 31.38
C ALA A 445 3.61 -19.73 32.20
N LEU A 446 2.58 -18.99 31.80
CA LEU A 446 2.23 -17.70 32.40
C LEU A 446 1.81 -17.80 33.87
N GLY A 447 1.22 -18.92 34.30
CA GLY A 447 0.74 -19.07 35.67
C GLY A 447 1.82 -18.85 36.73
N SER A 448 3.01 -19.44 36.55
CA SER A 448 4.15 -19.24 37.45
C SER A 448 4.92 -17.95 37.16
N MET A 449 5.00 -17.55 35.89
CA MET A 449 5.72 -16.35 35.47
C MET A 449 5.07 -15.06 36.00
N LEU A 450 3.74 -14.95 35.91
CA LEU A 450 2.99 -13.79 36.43
C LEU A 450 3.04 -13.71 37.96
N GLU A 451 3.11 -14.86 38.65
CA GLU A 451 3.34 -14.91 40.10
C GLU A 451 4.73 -14.39 40.45
N ALA A 452 5.78 -14.83 39.74
CA ALA A 452 7.17 -14.49 40.03
C ALA A 452 7.54 -13.04 39.67
N GLN A 453 7.06 -12.51 38.54
CA GLN A 453 7.49 -11.21 38.00
C GLN A 453 6.55 -10.05 38.37
N ASN A 454 5.24 -10.30 38.43
CA ASN A 454 4.23 -9.23 38.59
C ASN A 454 3.58 -9.22 39.98
N GLY A 455 4.01 -10.08 40.90
CA GLY A 455 3.47 -10.15 42.27
C GLY A 455 1.99 -10.53 42.35
N LEU A 456 1.40 -11.04 41.26
CA LEU A 456 0.02 -11.49 41.23
C LEU A 456 -0.14 -12.67 42.19
N PRO A 457 -1.16 -12.66 43.07
CA PRO A 457 -1.48 -13.83 43.88
C PRO A 457 -1.65 -15.06 42.99
N ARG A 458 -1.02 -16.18 43.37
CA ARG A 458 -0.97 -17.43 42.58
C ARG A 458 -2.30 -17.82 41.92
N ARG A 459 -3.40 -17.71 42.67
CA ARG A 459 -4.76 -18.00 42.17
C ARG A 459 -5.17 -17.05 41.04
N LEU A 460 -4.90 -15.76 41.17
CA LEU A 460 -5.21 -14.75 40.15
C LEU A 460 -4.29 -14.92 38.93
N ALA A 461 -2.99 -15.15 39.15
CA ALA A 461 -2.03 -15.42 38.08
C ALA A 461 -2.48 -16.59 37.19
N GLN A 462 -2.93 -17.70 37.79
CA GLN A 462 -3.48 -18.84 37.05
C GLN A 462 -4.76 -18.50 36.27
N ARG A 463 -5.64 -17.67 36.81
CA ARG A 463 -6.89 -17.27 36.14
C ARG A 463 -6.64 -16.33 34.97
N VAL A 464 -5.74 -15.35 35.13
CA VAL A 464 -5.29 -14.47 34.05
C VAL A 464 -4.61 -15.31 32.96
N ALA A 465 -3.70 -16.20 33.32
CA ALA A 465 -3.02 -17.08 32.37
C ALA A 465 -4.00 -17.92 31.55
N ARG A 466 -5.06 -18.48 32.17
CA ARG A 466 -6.12 -19.21 31.46
C ARG A 466 -6.95 -18.31 30.55
N ALA A 467 -7.30 -17.10 30.99
CA ALA A 467 -8.03 -16.14 30.17
C ALA A 467 -7.24 -15.71 28.92
N LEU A 468 -5.92 -15.49 29.07
CA LEU A 468 -5.01 -15.19 27.96
C LEU A 468 -4.80 -16.39 27.03
N GLY A 469 -4.67 -17.60 27.58
CA GLY A 469 -4.60 -18.83 26.80
C GLY A 469 -5.86 -19.14 25.99
N GLY A 470 -6.99 -18.53 26.36
CA GLY A 470 -8.29 -18.71 25.70
C GLY A 470 -8.57 -17.77 24.52
N HIS A 471 -7.58 -17.03 24.02
CA HIS A 471 -7.77 -16.03 22.96
C HIS A 471 -8.25 -16.61 21.61
N HIS A 472 -8.20 -17.93 21.40
CA HIS A 472 -8.79 -18.61 20.24
C HIS A 472 -10.27 -19.00 20.41
N GLY A 473 -10.92 -18.55 21.50
CA GLY A 473 -12.37 -18.71 21.72
C GLY A 473 -12.75 -19.78 22.75
N GLU A 474 -11.80 -20.51 23.31
CA GLU A 474 -12.05 -21.53 24.34
C GLU A 474 -10.97 -21.49 25.42
N TRP A 475 -11.38 -21.42 26.70
CA TRP A 475 -10.46 -21.36 27.83
C TRP A 475 -9.90 -22.76 28.14
N PRO A 476 -8.57 -22.92 28.24
CA PRO A 476 -7.97 -24.20 28.58
C PRO A 476 -8.51 -24.74 29.91
N ALA A 477 -8.90 -26.01 29.93
CA ALA A 477 -9.31 -26.69 31.14
C ALA A 477 -8.09 -27.00 32.01
N PRO A 478 -8.22 -27.04 33.36
CA PRO A 478 -7.08 -27.26 34.24
C PRO A 478 -6.32 -28.58 33.98
N ASP A 479 -7.04 -29.64 33.62
CA ASP A 479 -6.51 -30.96 33.27
C ASP A 479 -5.74 -30.93 31.95
N GLU A 480 -6.15 -30.14 30.97
CA GLU A 480 -5.39 -29.93 29.73
C GLU A 480 -4.05 -29.25 29.99
N VAL A 481 -4.05 -28.22 30.85
CA VAL A 481 -2.83 -27.48 31.24
C VAL A 481 -1.85 -28.39 32.00
N GLN A 482 -2.37 -29.21 32.92
CA GLN A 482 -1.60 -30.17 33.71
C GLN A 482 -1.11 -31.36 32.86
N GLY A 483 -1.89 -31.79 31.87
CA GLY A 483 -1.60 -32.94 31.01
C GLY A 483 -0.59 -32.68 29.89
N LEU A 484 -0.17 -31.43 29.68
CA LEU A 484 0.85 -31.08 28.69
C LEU A 484 2.21 -31.73 28.99
N ARG A 485 2.79 -32.34 27.96
CA ARG A 485 4.07 -33.07 28.03
C ARG A 485 5.29 -32.14 27.88
N SER A 486 6.44 -32.61 28.33
CA SER A 486 7.73 -31.92 28.10
C SER A 486 8.08 -31.77 26.63
N SER A 487 7.66 -32.71 25.78
CA SER A 487 7.78 -32.62 24.32
C SER A 487 7.00 -31.44 23.71
N GLN A 488 5.96 -30.97 24.40
CA GLN A 488 5.12 -29.85 23.99
C GLN A 488 5.63 -28.53 24.58
N LYS A 489 5.91 -28.49 25.89
CA LYS A 489 6.34 -27.27 26.60
C LYS A 489 7.81 -26.90 26.35
N GLY A 490 8.67 -27.89 26.12
CA GLY A 490 10.12 -27.72 26.13
C GLY A 490 10.74 -28.00 27.49
N ASP A 491 12.06 -27.89 27.54
CA ASP A 491 12.89 -28.01 28.73
C ASP A 491 13.28 -26.62 29.29
N SER A 492 14.28 -26.56 30.16
CA SER A 492 14.77 -25.31 30.73
C SER A 492 15.29 -24.30 29.70
N GLY A 493 15.77 -24.76 28.53
CA GLY A 493 16.20 -23.85 27.46
C GLY A 493 15.02 -23.09 26.86
N TRP A 494 13.87 -23.75 26.73
CA TRP A 494 12.62 -23.11 26.30
C TRP A 494 12.03 -22.20 27.37
N THR A 495 12.10 -22.59 28.65
CA THR A 495 11.71 -21.71 29.76
C THR A 495 12.54 -20.43 29.76
N ALA A 496 13.87 -20.53 29.58
CA ALA A 496 14.73 -19.35 29.52
C ALA A 496 14.35 -18.39 28.37
N LEU A 497 14.01 -18.91 27.19
CA LEU A 497 13.53 -18.08 26.08
C LEU A 497 12.18 -17.39 26.40
N GLN A 498 11.28 -18.07 27.11
CA GLN A 498 10.02 -17.49 27.55
C GLN A 498 10.26 -16.40 28.60
N ASP A 499 11.20 -16.60 29.53
CA ASP A 499 11.61 -15.60 30.53
C ASP A 499 12.26 -14.37 29.86
N ASP A 500 13.11 -14.56 28.84
CA ASP A 500 13.69 -13.46 28.07
C ASP A 500 12.60 -12.62 27.36
N LEU A 501 11.62 -13.28 26.72
CA LEU A 501 10.48 -12.58 26.10
C LEU A 501 9.68 -11.80 27.14
N LEU A 502 9.39 -12.43 28.27
CA LEU A 502 8.65 -11.80 29.37
C LEU A 502 9.38 -10.57 29.89
N GLN A 503 10.69 -10.67 30.11
CA GLN A 503 11.48 -9.55 30.62
C GLN A 503 11.46 -8.35 29.68
N VAL A 504 11.60 -8.58 28.37
CA VAL A 504 11.49 -7.50 27.36
C VAL A 504 10.14 -6.79 27.45
N LEU A 505 9.06 -7.55 27.63
CA LEU A 505 7.71 -7.00 27.72
C LEU A 505 7.45 -6.30 29.07
N VAL A 506 8.00 -6.81 30.17
CA VAL A 506 7.98 -6.15 31.48
C VAL A 506 8.68 -4.80 31.40
N ASP A 507 9.87 -4.74 30.80
CA ASP A 507 10.65 -3.50 30.67
C ASP A 507 9.96 -2.48 29.74
N LEU A 508 9.29 -2.98 28.70
CA LEU A 508 8.59 -2.16 27.73
C LEU A 508 7.32 -1.53 28.31
N TYR A 509 6.44 -2.35 28.91
CA TYR A 509 5.14 -1.89 29.38
C TYR A 509 5.17 -1.35 30.81
N LYS A 510 6.16 -1.73 31.63
CA LYS A 510 6.28 -1.31 33.04
C LYS A 510 4.94 -1.42 33.78
N ALA A 511 4.27 -2.56 33.59
CA ALA A 511 2.98 -2.82 34.20
C ALA A 511 3.14 -2.94 35.73
N PRO A 512 2.34 -2.20 36.53
CA PRO A 512 2.42 -2.30 37.98
C PRO A 512 1.90 -3.65 38.49
N VAL A 513 2.18 -3.93 39.76
CA VAL A 513 1.62 -5.08 40.48
C VAL A 513 0.11 -4.92 40.61
N VAL A 514 -0.62 -6.01 40.33
CA VAL A 514 -2.08 -6.08 40.48
C VAL A 514 -2.40 -6.97 41.68
N GLU A 515 -2.97 -6.37 42.73
CA GLU A 515 -3.28 -7.09 43.97
C GLU A 515 -4.66 -7.77 43.94
N ARG A 516 -5.58 -7.28 43.09
CA ARG A 516 -6.96 -7.76 43.00
C ARG A 516 -7.52 -7.69 41.58
N LEU A 517 -8.58 -8.48 41.34
CA LEU A 517 -9.36 -8.48 40.11
C LEU A 517 -10.85 -8.46 40.46
N GLY A 518 -11.50 -7.32 40.28
CA GLY A 518 -12.86 -7.08 40.74
C GLY A 518 -12.97 -6.92 42.26
N HIS A 519 -14.16 -6.56 42.72
CA HIS A 519 -14.56 -6.56 44.13
C HIS A 519 -15.34 -7.81 44.50
N THR A 520 -15.93 -8.48 43.51
CA THR A 520 -16.71 -9.72 43.65
C THR A 520 -16.21 -10.81 42.69
N THR A 521 -16.62 -12.06 42.92
CA THR A 521 -16.25 -13.17 42.02
C THR A 521 -16.90 -13.02 40.64
N GLU A 522 -18.10 -12.43 40.60
CA GLU A 522 -18.85 -12.12 39.38
C GLU A 522 -18.14 -11.05 38.54
N GLU A 523 -17.67 -9.98 39.18
CA GLU A 523 -16.87 -8.94 38.53
C GLU A 523 -15.53 -9.50 38.03
N GLU A 524 -14.87 -10.35 38.83
CA GLU A 524 -13.64 -11.03 38.40
C GLU A 524 -13.88 -11.87 37.14
N ASN A 525 -14.96 -12.66 37.12
CA ASN A 525 -15.33 -13.47 35.95
C ASN A 525 -15.60 -12.58 34.72
N ALA A 526 -16.39 -11.51 34.90
CA ALA A 526 -16.71 -10.58 33.82
C ALA A 526 -15.44 -9.91 33.26
N LEU A 527 -14.54 -9.46 34.14
CA LEU A 527 -13.27 -8.84 33.74
C LEU A 527 -12.40 -9.81 32.94
N LEU A 528 -12.28 -11.07 33.38
CA LEU A 528 -11.50 -12.08 32.66
C LEU A 528 -12.12 -12.41 31.29
N THR A 529 -13.44 -12.48 31.18
CA THR A 529 -14.14 -12.67 29.89
C THR A 529 -13.92 -11.49 28.95
N LEU A 530 -14.04 -10.26 29.44
CA LEU A 530 -13.77 -9.05 28.66
C LEU A 530 -12.31 -8.99 28.22
N LEU A 531 -11.38 -9.36 29.10
CA LEU A 531 -9.95 -9.44 28.78
C LEU A 531 -9.71 -10.42 27.63
N SER A 532 -10.25 -11.63 27.68
CA SER A 532 -10.12 -12.59 26.57
C SER A 532 -10.66 -12.01 25.26
N GLY A 533 -11.84 -11.38 25.27
CA GLY A 533 -12.41 -10.76 24.07
C GLY A 533 -11.57 -9.62 23.51
N LEU A 534 -11.03 -8.78 24.38
CA LEU A 534 -10.13 -7.68 23.99
C LEU A 534 -8.83 -8.22 23.40
N VAL A 535 -8.23 -9.24 24.03
CA VAL A 535 -7.00 -9.87 23.55
C VAL A 535 -7.22 -10.55 22.20
N SER A 536 -8.33 -11.27 22.01
CA SER A 536 -8.69 -11.84 20.70
C SER A 536 -8.84 -10.77 19.63
N ALA A 537 -9.54 -9.66 19.92
CA ALA A 537 -9.69 -8.56 18.98
C ALA A 537 -8.34 -7.89 18.65
N ALA A 538 -7.48 -7.71 19.66
CA ALA A 538 -6.16 -7.16 19.49
C ALA A 538 -5.25 -8.07 18.65
N ASP A 539 -5.31 -9.39 18.86
CA ASP A 539 -4.60 -10.38 18.03
C ASP A 539 -5.08 -10.31 16.58
N TRP A 540 -6.40 -10.31 16.33
CA TRP A 540 -6.93 -10.23 14.96
C TRP A 540 -6.47 -8.96 14.22
N LEU A 541 -6.42 -7.83 14.92
CA LEU A 541 -5.94 -6.55 14.38
C LEU A 541 -4.42 -6.53 14.17
N GLY A 542 -3.64 -6.92 15.18
CA GLY A 542 -2.18 -7.08 15.11
C GLY A 542 -1.77 -8.16 14.11
N SER A 543 -2.72 -8.99 13.70
CA SER A 543 -2.52 -10.03 12.72
C SER A 543 -2.65 -9.58 11.26
N MET A 544 -3.10 -8.36 10.99
CA MET A 544 -3.32 -7.85 9.63
C MET A 544 -2.00 -7.43 8.96
N GLU A 545 -1.44 -8.29 8.11
CA GLU A 545 -0.15 -8.07 7.42
C GLU A 545 -0.06 -6.75 6.65
N ARG A 546 -1.19 -6.24 6.14
CA ARG A 546 -1.25 -4.93 5.46
C ARG A 546 -0.89 -3.75 6.35
N PHE A 547 -1.03 -3.89 7.67
CA PHE A 547 -0.70 -2.87 8.68
C PHE A 547 0.56 -3.23 9.45
N PHE A 548 0.78 -4.52 9.68
CA PHE A 548 1.93 -5.07 10.41
C PHE A 548 2.76 -5.98 9.48
N PRO A 549 3.55 -5.40 8.57
CA PRO A 549 4.43 -6.17 7.69
C PRO A 549 5.56 -6.83 8.49
N TYR A 550 6.10 -7.93 7.97
CA TYR A 550 7.07 -8.73 8.70
C TYR A 550 8.38 -7.97 8.97
N ALA A 551 8.76 -7.88 10.25
CA ALA A 551 10.01 -7.29 10.69
C ALA A 551 11.25 -8.14 10.36
N THR A 552 12.37 -7.47 10.06
CA THR A 552 13.68 -8.09 9.83
C THR A 552 14.58 -7.99 11.06
N LEU A 553 15.23 -9.08 11.43
CA LEU A 553 16.13 -9.14 12.58
C LEU A 553 17.52 -8.52 12.30
N PRO A 554 18.25 -8.04 13.33
CA PRO A 554 17.81 -7.88 14.72
C PRO A 554 16.90 -6.64 14.89
N VAL A 555 15.97 -6.73 15.85
CA VAL A 555 15.02 -5.67 16.17
C VAL A 555 15.33 -5.08 17.55
N ASP A 556 15.22 -3.75 17.67
CA ASP A 556 15.19 -3.05 18.95
C ASP A 556 13.73 -2.99 19.43
N PRO A 557 13.38 -3.65 20.56
CA PRO A 557 11.98 -3.71 21.02
C PRO A 557 11.34 -2.35 21.29
N VAL A 558 12.11 -1.36 21.76
CA VAL A 558 11.57 -0.03 22.08
C VAL A 558 11.23 0.70 20.79
N ARG A 559 12.17 0.77 19.84
CA ARG A 559 11.91 1.41 18.53
C ARG A 559 10.80 0.70 17.77
N TYR A 560 10.77 -0.63 17.83
CA TYR A 560 9.71 -1.42 17.21
C TYR A 560 8.35 -1.12 17.82
N SER A 561 8.27 -0.94 19.15
CA SER A 561 7.02 -0.58 19.81
C SER A 561 6.46 0.76 19.33
N GLU A 562 7.31 1.78 19.15
CA GLU A 562 6.91 3.10 18.66
C GLU A 562 6.32 3.01 17.24
N ARG A 563 6.95 2.18 16.39
CA ARG A 563 6.45 1.87 15.05
C ARG A 563 5.11 1.14 15.12
N ALA A 564 5.00 0.10 15.94
CA ALA A 564 3.78 -0.68 16.10
C ALA A 564 2.61 0.17 16.66
N THR A 565 2.87 1.16 17.51
CA THR A 565 1.84 2.13 17.95
C THR A 565 1.28 2.93 16.77
N LYS A 566 2.15 3.43 15.88
CA LYS A 566 1.72 4.17 14.67
C LYS A 566 0.90 3.28 13.74
N GLN A 567 1.34 2.03 13.54
CA GLN A 567 0.63 1.04 12.71
C GLN A 567 -0.73 0.67 13.31
N ALA A 568 -0.81 0.46 14.62
CA ALA A 568 -2.06 0.19 15.33
C ALA A 568 -3.06 1.34 15.15
N ARG A 569 -2.62 2.59 15.35
CA ARG A 569 -3.47 3.77 15.12
C ARG A 569 -3.94 3.86 13.68
N GLN A 570 -3.05 3.61 12.71
CA GLN A 570 -3.43 3.60 11.29
C GLN A 570 -4.47 2.51 10.99
N ALA A 571 -4.29 1.30 11.52
CA ALA A 571 -5.22 0.19 11.35
C ALA A 571 -6.61 0.53 11.91
N LEU A 572 -6.66 1.00 13.16
CA LEU A 572 -7.89 1.38 13.84
C LEU A 572 -8.61 2.55 13.15
N HIS A 573 -7.85 3.53 12.64
CA HIS A 573 -8.42 4.66 11.91
C HIS A 573 -9.00 4.23 10.56
N LYS A 574 -8.27 3.42 9.77
CA LYS A 574 -8.77 2.91 8.48
C LYS A 574 -9.98 2.00 8.66
N LEU A 575 -10.05 1.25 9.76
CA LEU A 575 -11.21 0.44 10.11
C LEU A 575 -12.34 1.27 10.74
N GLY A 576 -12.18 2.58 10.95
CA GLY A 576 -13.21 3.45 11.55
C GLY A 576 -13.57 3.12 13.01
N TRP A 577 -12.66 2.46 13.74
CA TRP A 577 -12.79 2.24 15.19
C TRP A 577 -12.42 3.49 15.98
N ILE A 578 -11.58 4.35 15.38
CA ILE A 578 -11.21 5.69 15.87
C ILE A 578 -11.41 6.71 14.75
N GLY A 579 -11.20 8.01 15.02
CA GLY A 579 -11.37 9.09 14.04
C GLY A 579 -12.73 9.78 14.09
N TRP A 580 -13.59 9.40 15.04
CA TRP A 580 -14.82 10.12 15.37
C TRP A 580 -14.94 10.31 16.88
N SER A 581 -15.66 11.34 17.30
CA SER A 581 -15.86 11.66 18.72
C SER A 581 -17.34 11.77 19.04
N PRO A 582 -17.77 11.39 20.26
CA PRO A 582 -19.14 11.60 20.70
C PRO A 582 -19.52 13.09 20.58
N PRO A 583 -20.77 13.39 20.24
CA PRO A 583 -21.18 14.75 19.97
C PRO A 583 -21.11 15.61 21.22
N THR A 584 -20.78 16.89 21.04
CA THR A 584 -20.80 17.89 22.11
C THR A 584 -22.10 18.67 22.12
N GLN A 585 -22.66 18.93 20.94
CA GLN A 585 -23.89 19.72 20.76
C GLN A 585 -25.13 18.82 20.79
N ALA A 586 -26.18 19.29 21.45
CA ALA A 586 -27.50 18.68 21.36
C ALA A 586 -28.07 18.87 19.95
N ARG A 587 -28.87 17.90 19.49
CA ARG A 587 -29.70 18.00 18.30
C ARG A 587 -31.14 17.77 18.72
N SER A 588 -32.04 18.57 18.20
CA SER A 588 -33.47 18.33 18.32
C SER A 588 -33.87 17.07 17.56
N PHE A 589 -35.02 16.51 17.91
CA PHE A 589 -35.56 15.34 17.23
C PHE A 589 -35.69 15.56 15.72
N SER A 590 -36.23 16.72 15.31
CA SER A 590 -36.45 17.04 13.90
C SER A 590 -35.17 17.27 13.08
N GLU A 591 -34.04 17.55 13.74
CA GLU A 591 -32.73 17.59 13.07
C GLU A 591 -32.17 16.19 12.79
N LEU A 592 -32.49 15.20 13.61
CA LEU A 592 -32.07 13.81 13.42
C LEU A 592 -33.00 13.07 12.44
N PHE A 593 -34.30 13.28 12.58
CA PHE A 593 -35.35 12.64 11.80
C PHE A 593 -36.21 13.74 11.19
N THR A 594 -36.23 13.89 9.87
CA THR A 594 -36.81 15.02 9.09
C THR A 594 -38.32 15.24 9.23
N PHE A 595 -38.93 14.84 10.35
CA PHE A 595 -40.33 14.98 10.68
C PHE A 595 -40.51 15.45 12.14
N SER A 596 -41.71 15.91 12.47
CA SER A 596 -42.04 16.35 13.84
C SER A 596 -42.31 15.16 14.77
N PRO A 597 -41.88 15.22 16.04
CA PRO A 597 -42.10 14.13 16.99
C PRO A 597 -43.60 13.86 17.19
N ARG A 598 -43.91 12.59 17.44
CA ARG A 598 -45.25 12.11 17.82
C ARG A 598 -45.41 12.15 19.35
N PRO A 599 -46.65 12.08 19.90
CA PRO A 599 -46.85 12.15 21.34
C PRO A 599 -46.01 11.17 22.18
N ALA A 600 -45.86 9.92 21.71
CA ALA A 600 -45.01 8.94 22.39
C ALA A 600 -43.50 9.26 22.32
N GLN A 601 -43.06 9.94 21.25
CA GLN A 601 -41.68 10.40 21.10
C GLN A 601 -41.42 11.64 21.97
N ASP A 602 -42.38 12.56 22.09
CA ASP A 602 -42.29 13.71 23.00
C ASP A 602 -42.07 13.29 24.44
N THR A 603 -42.81 12.28 24.92
CA THR A 603 -42.59 11.72 26.26
C THR A 603 -41.17 11.20 26.45
N VAL A 604 -40.58 10.58 25.41
CA VAL A 604 -39.20 10.09 25.46
C VAL A 604 -38.18 11.24 25.41
N ILE A 605 -38.46 12.31 24.64
CA ILE A 605 -37.62 13.51 24.58
C ILE A 605 -37.56 14.18 25.94
N GLU A 606 -38.70 14.31 26.63
CA GLU A 606 -38.78 14.85 27.99
C GLU A 606 -38.07 13.94 29.01
N LEU A 607 -38.25 12.61 28.90
CA LEU A 607 -37.57 11.65 29.75
C LEU A 607 -36.04 11.72 29.59
N ALA A 608 -35.55 11.81 28.35
CA ALA A 608 -34.13 11.86 28.05
C ALA A 608 -33.41 12.97 28.82
N GLN A 609 -34.04 14.14 28.98
CA GLN A 609 -33.47 15.27 29.72
C GLN A 609 -33.17 14.95 31.19
N ARG A 610 -33.81 13.92 31.76
CA ARG A 610 -33.62 13.45 33.14
C ARG A 610 -32.68 12.25 33.25
N LEU A 611 -32.17 11.74 32.13
CA LEU A 611 -31.28 10.58 32.07
C LEU A 611 -29.85 11.05 31.82
N ASP A 612 -29.06 11.18 32.88
CA ASP A 612 -27.64 11.57 32.87
C ASP A 612 -26.68 10.38 33.09
N GLN A 613 -27.23 9.18 33.32
CA GLN A 613 -26.47 7.96 33.55
C GLN A 613 -26.96 6.80 32.65
N PRO A 614 -26.12 5.79 32.38
CA PRO A 614 -26.54 4.57 31.69
C PRO A 614 -27.78 3.95 32.37
N SER A 615 -28.85 3.79 31.61
CA SER A 615 -30.16 3.37 32.14
C SER A 615 -30.81 2.32 31.24
N LEU A 616 -31.56 1.40 31.84
CA LEU A 616 -32.47 0.54 31.09
C LEU A 616 -33.80 1.27 30.88
N VAL A 617 -34.16 1.53 29.63
CA VAL A 617 -35.43 2.17 29.26
C VAL A 617 -36.30 1.17 28.51
N ILE A 618 -37.51 0.93 29.01
CA ILE A 618 -38.50 0.06 28.38
C ILE A 618 -39.59 0.95 27.75
N ILE A 619 -39.77 0.85 26.42
CA ILE A 619 -40.75 1.65 25.68
C ILE A 619 -41.88 0.75 25.19
N GLU A 620 -43.04 0.85 25.84
CA GLU A 620 -44.25 0.12 25.47
C GLU A 620 -45.21 1.05 24.70
N ALA A 621 -45.36 0.80 23.39
CA ALA A 621 -46.27 1.55 22.53
C ALA A 621 -46.75 0.69 21.35
N PRO A 622 -47.95 0.96 20.78
CA PRO A 622 -48.45 0.27 19.59
C PRO A 622 -47.48 0.28 18.40
N THR A 623 -47.65 -0.62 17.43
CA THR A 623 -46.87 -0.62 16.19
C THR A 623 -47.10 0.68 15.40
N GLY A 624 -46.09 1.13 14.67
CA GLY A 624 -46.19 2.35 13.87
C GLY A 624 -46.16 3.67 14.65
N THR A 625 -45.96 3.67 15.98
CA THR A 625 -45.86 4.89 16.82
C THR A 625 -44.48 5.56 16.84
N GLY A 626 -43.45 4.94 16.25
CA GLY A 626 -42.10 5.53 16.13
C GLY A 626 -41.12 5.16 17.26
N LYS A 627 -41.29 3.97 17.87
CA LYS A 627 -40.40 3.44 18.92
C LYS A 627 -38.92 3.40 18.53
N THR A 628 -38.63 3.15 17.26
CA THR A 628 -37.25 3.10 16.75
C THR A 628 -36.57 4.46 16.90
N GLU A 629 -37.21 5.53 16.45
CA GLU A 629 -36.65 6.88 16.56
C GLU A 629 -36.53 7.34 18.01
N SER A 630 -37.47 6.93 18.88
CA SER A 630 -37.32 7.13 20.33
C SER A 630 -36.03 6.49 20.87
N ALA A 631 -35.75 5.24 20.49
CA ALA A 631 -34.54 4.54 20.92
C ALA A 631 -33.26 5.16 20.36
N LEU A 632 -33.26 5.56 19.08
CA LEU A 632 -32.11 6.22 18.46
C LEU A 632 -31.88 7.63 19.02
N TYR A 633 -32.93 8.36 19.37
CA TYR A 633 -32.82 9.65 20.06
C TYR A 633 -32.19 9.49 21.45
N LEU A 634 -32.60 8.48 22.23
CA LEU A 634 -31.96 8.16 23.51
C LEU A 634 -30.48 7.80 23.35
N ALA A 635 -30.14 7.01 22.32
CA ALA A 635 -28.76 6.67 22.01
C ALA A 635 -27.92 7.91 21.66
N ASP A 636 -28.45 8.85 20.87
CA ASP A 636 -27.77 10.13 20.60
C ASP A 636 -27.58 10.96 21.86
N HIS A 637 -28.62 11.02 22.71
CA HIS A 637 -28.56 11.74 23.97
C HIS A 637 -27.45 11.18 24.87
N TRP A 638 -27.35 9.86 25.03
CA TRP A 638 -26.28 9.24 25.82
C TRP A 638 -24.91 9.30 25.15
N ALA A 639 -24.82 9.28 23.82
CA ALA A 639 -23.56 9.59 23.13
C ALA A 639 -23.05 10.97 23.55
N ARG A 640 -23.95 11.96 23.67
CA ARG A 640 -23.60 13.32 24.11
C ARG A 640 -23.30 13.42 25.61
N THR A 641 -24.21 12.94 26.46
CA THR A 641 -24.16 13.14 27.93
C THR A 641 -23.21 12.18 28.61
N CYS A 642 -23.27 10.90 28.25
CA CYS A 642 -22.47 9.83 28.84
C CYS A 642 -21.19 9.53 28.04
N LYS A 643 -20.91 10.30 26.97
CA LYS A 643 -19.76 10.10 26.06
C LYS A 643 -19.68 8.68 25.49
N GLN A 644 -20.83 8.04 25.29
CA GLN A 644 -20.89 6.68 24.73
C GLN A 644 -20.32 6.65 23.31
N ARG A 645 -19.54 5.60 23.01
CA ARG A 645 -18.94 5.35 21.71
C ARG A 645 -19.39 3.99 21.19
N GLY A 646 -20.52 3.96 20.51
CA GLY A 646 -21.03 2.77 19.83
C GLY A 646 -22.55 2.59 20.00
N LEU A 647 -23.14 1.83 19.09
CA LEU A 647 -24.56 1.47 19.10
C LEU A 647 -24.70 0.07 18.51
N TYR A 648 -25.43 -0.81 19.20
CA TYR A 648 -25.85 -2.09 18.66
C TYR A 648 -27.37 -2.16 18.63
N VAL A 649 -27.94 -2.30 17.43
CA VAL A 649 -29.40 -2.41 17.24
C VAL A 649 -29.77 -3.86 16.98
N ALA A 650 -30.23 -4.54 18.04
CA ALA A 650 -30.68 -5.92 17.96
C ALA A 650 -32.06 -6.01 17.31
N MET A 651 -32.17 -6.68 16.17
CA MET A 651 -33.42 -6.90 15.46
C MET A 651 -33.81 -8.38 15.47
N PRO A 652 -35.11 -8.73 15.48
CA PRO A 652 -35.56 -10.11 15.62
C PRO A 652 -35.31 -10.97 14.36
N THR A 653 -35.21 -10.35 13.18
CA THR A 653 -35.03 -11.06 11.90
C THR A 653 -34.07 -10.33 10.97
N MET A 654 -33.48 -11.06 10.02
CA MET A 654 -32.59 -10.49 8.99
C MET A 654 -33.28 -9.41 8.15
N ALA A 655 -34.55 -9.62 7.77
CA ALA A 655 -35.31 -8.65 6.99
C ALA A 655 -35.48 -7.33 7.74
N THR A 656 -35.77 -7.40 9.04
CA THR A 656 -35.87 -6.21 9.90
C THR A 656 -34.52 -5.56 10.14
N SER A 657 -33.42 -6.33 10.25
CA SER A 657 -32.05 -5.79 10.32
C SER A 657 -31.70 -4.99 9.06
N ASN A 658 -32.05 -5.51 7.87
CA ASN A 658 -31.78 -4.82 6.60
C ASN A 658 -32.44 -3.44 6.54
N GLN A 659 -33.74 -3.37 6.87
CA GLN A 659 -34.48 -2.11 6.90
C GLN A 659 -33.94 -1.17 7.98
N MET A 660 -33.58 -1.71 9.15
CA MET A 660 -33.04 -0.91 10.25
C MET A 660 -31.68 -0.32 9.93
N PHE A 661 -30.84 -1.07 9.22
CA PHE A 661 -29.49 -0.64 8.86
C PHE A 661 -29.50 0.65 8.04
N ALA A 662 -30.34 0.73 7.00
CA ALA A 662 -30.48 1.94 6.19
C ALA A 662 -30.91 3.16 7.03
N ARG A 663 -31.85 2.95 7.97
CA ARG A 663 -32.33 4.02 8.88
C ARG A 663 -31.25 4.49 9.83
N VAL A 664 -30.44 3.58 10.38
CA VAL A 664 -29.31 3.92 11.25
C VAL A 664 -28.25 4.69 10.47
N GLN A 665 -27.93 4.28 9.24
CA GLN A 665 -26.99 4.98 8.38
C GLN A 665 -27.44 6.43 8.09
N GLU A 666 -28.73 6.64 7.80
CA GLU A 666 -29.27 7.99 7.58
C GLU A 666 -29.10 8.90 8.80
N VAL A 667 -29.39 8.39 10.00
CA VAL A 667 -29.26 9.14 11.26
C VAL A 667 -27.78 9.44 11.56
N LEU A 668 -26.90 8.46 11.38
CA LEU A 668 -25.47 8.64 11.61
C LEU A 668 -24.86 9.62 10.60
N ALA A 669 -25.26 9.58 9.32
CA ALA A 669 -24.81 10.51 8.30
C ALA A 669 -25.22 11.97 8.62
N ARG A 670 -26.44 12.18 9.14
CA ARG A 670 -26.87 13.50 9.63
C ARG A 670 -26.10 13.95 10.87
N ARG A 671 -25.79 13.01 11.77
CA ARG A 671 -25.15 13.33 13.04
C ARG A 671 -23.65 13.56 12.90
N TYR A 672 -22.99 12.83 12.01
CA TYR A 672 -21.54 12.85 11.82
C TYR A 672 -21.19 13.09 10.34
N PRO A 673 -21.55 14.24 9.75
CA PRO A 673 -21.42 14.48 8.31
C PRO A 673 -19.96 14.54 7.81
N HIS A 674 -18.99 14.73 8.70
CA HIS A 674 -17.58 14.87 8.38
C HIS A 674 -16.70 13.81 9.07
N SER A 675 -17.29 12.73 9.58
CA SER A 675 -16.54 11.68 10.27
C SER A 675 -16.74 10.33 9.61
N LEU A 676 -15.68 9.52 9.58
CA LEU A 676 -15.76 8.13 9.15
C LEU A 676 -16.41 7.31 10.27
N VAL A 677 -17.71 7.07 10.18
CA VAL A 677 -18.44 6.19 11.10
C VAL A 677 -18.55 4.80 10.49
N ASN A 678 -17.91 3.82 11.13
CA ASN A 678 -18.00 2.43 10.66
C ASN A 678 -19.36 1.80 11.03
N THR A 679 -20.13 1.40 10.02
CA THR A 679 -21.44 0.76 10.21
C THR A 679 -21.42 -0.66 9.66
N HIS A 680 -21.79 -1.64 10.50
CA HIS A 680 -21.87 -3.06 10.11
C HIS A 680 -23.30 -3.59 10.18
N LEU A 681 -23.69 -4.36 9.16
CA LEU A 681 -24.88 -5.20 9.20
C LEU A 681 -24.46 -6.64 9.53
N ILE A 682 -24.94 -7.17 10.65
CA ILE A 682 -24.52 -8.47 11.15
C ILE A 682 -25.69 -9.45 11.13
N HIS A 683 -25.66 -10.40 10.19
CA HIS A 683 -26.44 -11.64 10.16
C HIS A 683 -25.90 -12.57 9.07
N SER A 684 -26.27 -13.86 9.09
CA SER A 684 -25.68 -14.89 8.21
C SER A 684 -25.79 -14.60 6.70
N GLN A 685 -26.78 -13.81 6.27
CA GLN A 685 -26.99 -13.43 4.86
C GLN A 685 -26.39 -12.07 4.44
N ALA A 686 -25.70 -11.35 5.33
CA ALA A 686 -25.28 -9.96 5.07
C ALA A 686 -24.30 -9.84 3.89
N ARG A 687 -23.38 -10.81 3.74
CA ARG A 687 -22.35 -10.84 2.69
C ARG A 687 -22.90 -10.95 1.26
N TRP A 688 -24.13 -11.45 1.08
CA TRP A 688 -24.71 -11.71 -0.24
C TRP A 688 -25.50 -10.52 -0.81
N ARG A 689 -25.53 -9.40 -0.09
CA ARG A 689 -26.10 -8.15 -0.60
C ARG A 689 -25.14 -7.51 -1.61
N LYS A 690 -25.67 -7.17 -2.79
CA LYS A 690 -24.90 -6.50 -3.87
C LYS A 690 -24.57 -5.05 -3.53
N ASP A 691 -25.39 -4.41 -2.71
CA ASP A 691 -25.26 -3.05 -2.18
C ASP A 691 -24.27 -2.93 -1.01
N MET A 692 -23.58 -4.02 -0.65
CA MET A 692 -22.62 -4.08 0.47
C MET A 692 -21.23 -4.56 0.00
N GLN A 693 -20.91 -4.43 -1.28
CA GLN A 693 -19.55 -4.74 -1.77
C GLN A 693 -18.66 -3.51 -1.61
N ASP A 694 -17.60 -3.68 -0.83
CA ASP A 694 -16.48 -2.78 -0.54
C ASP A 694 -16.65 -1.85 0.69
N ILE A 695 -16.44 -2.44 1.88
CA ILE A 695 -15.80 -1.77 3.04
C ILE A 695 -14.62 -2.63 3.49
#